data_AF-A0A2D2ATH1-F1
#
_entry.id   AF-A0A2D2ATH1-F1
#
_cell.length_a   1.000
_cell.length_b   1.000
_cell.length_c   1.000
_cell.angle_alpha   90.00
_cell.angle_beta   90.00
_cell.angle_gamma   90.00
#
_symmetry.space_group_name_H-M   'P 1'
#
loop_
_entity.id
_entity.type
_entity.pdbx_description
1 polymer ?
#
loop_
_entity_poly.entity_id
_entity_poly.type
_entity_poly.pdbx_seq_one_letter_code
_entity_poly.pdbx_strand_id
1 'polypeptide(L)'
;MKRVLLSAAAALALTAAAGVFTFAHAAEAAATTTAAATDATKAARMGVWGFDLSGMDRAAKPGDDFVRFSTGKYLDQLTIPSDRASWGSFNALAELSNNRTKAIIETAAASAKPTGEAQQIGGLYKSFMDEAAVEKLDAKPLAGDLAAIKAAGTREAIAQLMGASQGRFGGAFFGSYIWQDAKAPTQYAVYTSQGGLGLPDRDYYLDAKFADKKTAYRAYVAKMLTMAGWANPEKAADSILALETEIAQASWTKVEQRDADKTYNPKSFAELETLAPGFPWQAWRKGASLTGTDRIIVGEPSAFTKIAAIYAKTPIETLQAWQAFHTVDQAAPYLSKRFVDANFDFQGKTMSGQPEQRARWKRGTGLVGNSLGEAVGKLYVTAYFPAESKAKMEKLVGDLLVAMKGRIEKLDWMSVETKARAQKKLSTFTVKIGYPDKWRDYSALKINPADLYGNVERVNAFNWAYEVNKLGKPVDRGEWGMFPQTVNAYYNPTMNEIVFPAAILQPPFFDPDADPAINYGGIGAVIGHEISHGFDDQGRKYDADGSLTDWWQPQDATKFEAQTKRLGAQYSAFEPLPGLHVNGDLTMGENIGDLGGILIALDAYHLSLGGKPAPVIDGLTGDQRFFLGFAQIWRSKYRDDAIKQQVVSDPHSPTYFRTYGTVQNVDAWYDAWGVKPGDKMYVKPEDRVRIW
;
A
#
# COMPACT_ATOMS: atom_id res chain seq x y z
N MET A 1 -4.24 18.52 52.31
CA MET A 1 -4.03 18.49 53.78
C MET A 1 -3.96 17.05 54.25
N LYS A 2 -3.14 16.77 55.29
CA LYS A 2 -3.20 15.66 56.29
C LYS A 2 -3.82 14.31 55.84
N ARG A 3 -3.06 13.19 55.75
CA ARG A 3 -2.53 12.36 56.87
C ARG A 3 -3.67 11.67 57.69
N VAL A 4 -3.57 10.46 58.25
CA VAL A 4 -2.43 9.85 58.97
C VAL A 4 -2.71 8.35 59.40
N LEU A 5 -1.67 7.47 59.43
CA LEU A 5 -1.41 6.35 60.41
C LEU A 5 -2.23 5.02 60.38
N LEU A 6 -1.76 3.86 60.91
CA LEU A 6 -0.48 3.30 61.48
C LEU A 6 -0.58 1.74 61.37
N SER A 7 0.44 0.96 60.95
CA SER A 7 1.47 0.21 61.74
C SER A 7 0.93 -0.86 62.72
N ALA A 8 1.57 -1.99 63.08
CA ALA A 8 2.91 -2.58 62.90
C ALA A 8 2.81 -4.15 63.08
N ALA A 9 3.80 -5.02 63.35
CA ALA A 9 5.22 -4.90 63.73
C ALA A 9 6.08 -6.18 63.44
N ALA A 10 7.28 -6.22 64.05
CA ALA A 10 8.34 -7.24 64.17
C ALA A 10 8.01 -8.46 65.08
N ALA A 11 8.88 -9.46 65.35
CA ALA A 11 9.97 -10.17 64.64
C ALA A 11 10.61 -11.23 65.60
N LEU A 12 11.53 -12.09 65.10
CA LEU A 12 12.37 -13.09 65.84
C LEU A 12 11.66 -14.29 66.51
N ALA A 13 12.31 -15.44 66.81
CA ALA A 13 13.47 -16.16 66.22
C ALA A 13 13.76 -17.48 67.03
N LEU A 14 14.18 -18.58 66.35
CA LEU A 14 14.92 -19.75 66.90
C LEU A 14 14.22 -20.62 68.00
N THR A 15 14.40 -21.96 68.18
CA THR A 15 15.14 -23.03 67.45
C THR A 15 14.63 -24.44 67.84
N ALA A 16 15.07 -25.46 67.07
CA ALA A 16 15.34 -26.87 67.46
C ALA A 16 14.24 -27.96 67.38
N ALA A 17 14.31 -28.72 66.27
CA ALA A 17 14.33 -30.21 66.15
C ALA A 17 13.25 -31.05 66.89
N ALA A 18 12.55 -32.03 66.29
CA ALA A 18 12.92 -32.92 65.19
C ALA A 18 11.68 -33.62 64.60
N GLY A 19 11.72 -34.00 63.31
CA GLY A 19 10.63 -34.75 62.66
C GLY A 19 10.73 -34.69 61.14
N VAL A 20 11.33 -35.70 60.52
CA VAL A 20 11.47 -35.78 59.06
C VAL A 20 10.15 -36.20 58.44
N PHE A 21 9.47 -35.27 57.77
CA PHE A 21 8.45 -35.58 56.76
C PHE A 21 8.85 -34.92 55.44
N THR A 22 9.30 -35.75 54.50
CA THR A 22 9.59 -35.36 53.12
C THR A 22 8.29 -35.11 52.37
N PHE A 23 7.88 -33.85 52.26
CA PHE A 23 6.85 -33.44 51.31
C PHE A 23 7.42 -33.46 49.89
N ALA A 24 7.14 -34.54 49.16
CA ALA A 24 7.34 -34.58 47.73
C ALA A 24 6.46 -33.49 47.08
N HIS A 25 7.09 -32.45 46.55
CA HIS A 25 6.42 -31.57 45.60
C HIS A 25 6.16 -32.38 44.33
N ALA A 26 4.89 -32.71 44.09
CA ALA A 26 4.46 -33.19 42.79
C ALA A 26 4.69 -32.06 41.78
N ALA A 27 5.75 -32.18 40.99
CA ALA A 27 5.90 -31.37 39.80
C ALA A 27 4.79 -31.77 38.82
N GLU A 28 3.79 -30.90 38.63
CA GLU A 28 2.95 -30.98 37.45
C GLU A 28 3.84 -30.73 36.24
N ALA A 29 4.28 -31.84 35.63
CA ALA A 29 4.92 -31.83 34.34
C ALA A 29 3.91 -31.28 33.33
N ALA A 30 3.98 -29.98 33.07
CA ALA A 30 3.31 -29.38 31.93
C ALA A 30 3.72 -30.18 30.69
N ALA A 31 2.77 -30.93 30.15
CA ALA A 31 2.97 -31.73 28.96
C ALA A 31 3.18 -30.78 27.78
N THR A 32 4.43 -30.38 27.55
CA THR A 32 4.87 -29.74 26.33
C THR A 32 4.72 -30.75 25.20
N THR A 33 3.50 -30.81 24.66
CA THR A 33 3.29 -31.21 23.28
C THR A 33 4.07 -30.24 22.43
N THR A 34 5.30 -30.63 22.10
CA THR A 34 6.10 -29.99 21.06
C THR A 34 5.40 -30.23 19.73
N ALA A 35 4.39 -29.39 19.45
CA ALA A 35 3.89 -29.20 18.11
C ALA A 35 5.10 -28.86 17.24
N ALA A 36 5.42 -29.74 16.29
CA ALA A 36 6.56 -29.54 15.41
C ALA A 36 6.42 -28.15 14.77
N ALA A 37 7.44 -27.31 14.92
CA ALA A 37 7.38 -25.93 14.48
C ALA A 37 7.06 -25.89 12.98
N THR A 38 5.84 -25.45 12.63
CA THR A 38 5.39 -25.41 11.25
C THR A 38 6.31 -24.49 10.45
N ASP A 39 6.84 -24.99 9.34
CA ASP A 39 7.75 -24.25 8.49
C ASP A 39 7.07 -23.01 7.90
N ALA A 40 7.37 -21.86 8.49
CA ALA A 40 6.75 -20.58 8.17
C ALA A 40 7.13 -20.02 6.78
N THR A 41 7.95 -20.76 6.01
CA THR A 41 8.28 -20.46 4.60
C THR A 41 7.44 -21.27 3.61
N LYS A 42 6.64 -22.25 4.07
CA LYS A 42 5.74 -23.03 3.21
C LYS A 42 4.36 -22.39 3.13
N ALA A 43 3.81 -22.35 1.92
CA ALA A 43 2.43 -21.93 1.71
C ALA A 43 1.47 -22.99 2.28
N ALA A 44 0.49 -22.56 3.07
CA ALA A 44 -0.58 -23.44 3.52
C ALA A 44 -1.62 -23.60 2.41
N ARG A 45 -1.97 -24.84 2.07
CA ARG A 45 -3.09 -25.15 1.17
C ARG A 45 -4.42 -25.00 1.90
N MET A 46 -5.46 -24.61 1.17
CA MET A 46 -6.81 -24.43 1.72
C MET A 46 -7.71 -25.60 1.31
N GLY A 47 -8.07 -26.45 2.28
CA GLY A 47 -8.93 -27.61 2.04
C GLY A 47 -8.36 -28.60 1.02
N VAL A 48 -9.24 -29.39 0.41
CA VAL A 48 -8.88 -30.39 -0.63
C VAL A 48 -8.82 -29.77 -2.03
N TRP A 49 -9.57 -28.69 -2.27
CA TRP A 49 -9.78 -28.11 -3.60
C TRP A 49 -9.55 -26.58 -3.66
N GLY A 50 -8.87 -26.00 -2.67
CA GLY A 50 -8.49 -24.58 -2.65
C GLY A 50 -9.35 -23.68 -1.73
N PHE A 51 -10.37 -24.22 -1.07
CA PHE A 51 -11.26 -23.45 -0.20
C PHE A 51 -11.42 -24.05 1.20
N ASP A 52 -11.48 -23.17 2.20
CA ASP A 52 -11.83 -23.51 3.58
C ASP A 52 -13.35 -23.42 3.81
N LEU A 53 -14.02 -24.58 3.78
CA LEU A 53 -15.44 -24.76 4.10
C LEU A 53 -15.78 -24.54 5.59
N SER A 54 -14.82 -24.69 6.50
CA SER A 54 -15.06 -24.56 7.94
C SER A 54 -15.24 -23.10 8.37
N GLY A 55 -14.62 -22.18 7.64
CA GLY A 55 -14.77 -20.73 7.76
C GLY A 55 -16.13 -20.17 7.33
N MET A 56 -16.99 -20.94 6.65
CA MET A 56 -18.33 -20.50 6.24
C MET A 56 -19.31 -20.42 7.40
N ASP A 57 -20.17 -19.40 7.42
CA ASP A 57 -21.37 -19.41 8.27
C ASP A 57 -22.64 -19.78 7.48
N ARG A 58 -22.86 -21.07 7.30
CA ARG A 58 -24.04 -21.63 6.63
C ARG A 58 -25.37 -21.36 7.35
N ALA A 59 -25.39 -20.71 8.51
CA ALA A 59 -26.62 -20.24 9.16
C ALA A 59 -27.08 -18.88 8.61
N ALA A 60 -26.17 -18.08 8.06
CA ALA A 60 -26.53 -16.88 7.32
C ALA A 60 -27.03 -17.25 5.92
N LYS A 61 -27.99 -16.47 5.38
CA LYS A 61 -28.42 -16.65 3.98
C LYS A 61 -27.50 -15.85 3.05
N PRO A 62 -27.07 -16.41 1.91
CA PRO A 62 -26.26 -15.69 0.92
C PRO A 62 -26.85 -14.33 0.53
N GLY A 63 -28.17 -14.26 0.31
CA GLY A 63 -28.86 -13.03 -0.06
C GLY A 63 -29.09 -12.02 1.08
N ASP A 64 -28.90 -12.42 2.34
CA ASP A 64 -28.99 -11.50 3.48
C ASP A 64 -27.64 -10.90 3.85
N ASP A 65 -26.56 -11.69 3.75
CA ASP A 65 -25.17 -11.27 3.91
C ASP A 65 -24.23 -12.34 3.32
N PHE A 66 -23.71 -12.06 2.12
CA PHE A 66 -22.83 -12.99 1.43
C PHE A 66 -21.46 -13.14 2.10
N VAL A 67 -20.95 -12.09 2.73
CA VAL A 67 -19.64 -12.10 3.39
C VAL A 67 -19.70 -12.97 4.64
N ARG A 68 -20.76 -12.82 5.43
CA ARG A 68 -21.06 -13.70 6.56
C ARG A 68 -21.27 -15.14 6.12
N PHE A 69 -22.09 -15.39 5.09
CA PHE A 69 -22.30 -16.74 4.60
C PHE A 69 -21.00 -17.44 4.17
N SER A 70 -20.20 -16.77 3.34
CA SER A 70 -18.98 -17.33 2.74
C SER A 70 -17.78 -17.39 3.69
N THR A 71 -17.68 -16.48 4.66
CA THR A 71 -16.46 -16.30 5.49
C THR A 71 -16.71 -15.99 6.97
N GLY A 72 -17.96 -15.94 7.43
CA GLY A 72 -18.34 -15.41 8.74
C GLY A 72 -17.67 -16.08 9.94
N LYS A 73 -17.54 -17.41 9.95
CA LYS A 73 -16.87 -18.12 11.06
C LYS A 73 -15.35 -17.92 11.05
N TYR A 74 -14.75 -17.86 9.86
CA TYR A 74 -13.35 -17.48 9.71
C TYR A 74 -13.13 -16.09 10.28
N LEU A 75 -13.99 -15.12 9.91
CA LEU A 75 -13.93 -13.77 10.45
C LEU A 75 -14.13 -13.77 11.97
N ASP A 76 -15.12 -14.45 12.55
CA ASP A 76 -15.32 -14.51 14.01
C ASP A 76 -14.03 -14.91 14.75
N GLN A 77 -13.39 -15.99 14.29
CA GLN A 77 -12.16 -16.54 14.87
C GLN A 77 -10.90 -15.72 14.56
N LEU A 78 -10.93 -14.90 13.50
CA LEU A 78 -9.77 -14.11 13.06
C LEU A 78 -9.37 -13.10 14.14
N THR A 79 -8.16 -13.27 14.67
CA THR A 79 -7.54 -12.33 15.61
C THR A 79 -6.51 -11.49 14.86
N ILE A 80 -6.60 -10.16 14.96
CA ILE A 80 -5.58 -9.25 14.43
C ILE A 80 -4.35 -9.33 15.36
N PRO A 81 -3.16 -9.74 14.87
CA PRO A 81 -1.95 -9.76 15.67
C PRO A 81 -1.66 -8.40 16.33
N SER A 82 -1.04 -8.42 17.51
CA SER A 82 -0.64 -7.22 18.24
C SER A 82 0.30 -6.32 17.42
N ASP A 83 1.12 -6.91 16.54
CA ASP A 83 2.02 -6.18 15.64
C ASP A 83 1.37 -5.68 14.33
N ARG A 84 0.03 -5.64 14.26
CA ARG A 84 -0.74 -5.28 13.07
C ARG A 84 -1.97 -4.39 13.36
N ALA A 85 -2.28 -3.51 12.41
CA ALA A 85 -3.51 -2.71 12.36
C ALA A 85 -4.68 -3.44 11.63
N SER A 86 -4.37 -4.36 10.73
CA SER A 86 -5.32 -5.25 10.04
C SER A 86 -4.72 -6.64 9.82
N TRP A 87 -5.58 -7.64 9.63
CA TRP A 87 -5.16 -9.01 9.36
C TRP A 87 -6.16 -9.73 8.48
N GLY A 88 -5.68 -10.56 7.56
CA GLY A 88 -6.50 -11.23 6.55
C GLY A 88 -5.65 -11.89 5.46
N SER A 89 -6.30 -12.35 4.39
CA SER A 89 -5.68 -13.10 3.27
C SER A 89 -4.44 -12.43 2.69
N PHE A 90 -4.52 -11.14 2.33
CA PHE A 90 -3.37 -10.34 1.86
C PHE A 90 -2.25 -10.26 2.92
N ASN A 91 -2.59 -9.99 4.19
CA ASN A 91 -1.58 -9.85 5.24
C ASN A 91 -0.89 -11.18 5.59
N ALA A 92 -1.63 -12.29 5.55
CA ALA A 92 -1.09 -13.63 5.78
C ALA A 92 -0.12 -14.05 4.66
N LEU A 93 -0.47 -13.79 3.39
CA LEU A 93 0.42 -14.04 2.27
C LEU A 93 1.65 -13.09 2.29
N ALA A 94 1.46 -11.83 2.68
CA ALA A 94 2.57 -10.91 2.91
C ALA A 94 3.49 -11.38 4.05
N GLU A 95 2.97 -11.99 5.12
CA GLU A 95 3.79 -12.58 6.19
C GLU A 95 4.57 -13.81 5.71
N LEU A 96 3.97 -14.69 4.89
CA LEU A 96 4.69 -15.78 4.22
C LEU A 96 5.84 -15.25 3.36
N SER A 97 5.59 -14.21 2.55
CA SER A 97 6.64 -13.58 1.74
C SER A 97 7.72 -12.96 2.62
N ASN A 98 7.36 -12.26 3.70
CA ASN A 98 8.31 -11.73 4.69
C ASN A 98 9.20 -12.81 5.32
N ASN A 99 8.64 -13.99 5.66
CA ASN A 99 9.41 -15.11 6.23
C ASN A 99 10.41 -15.71 5.22
N ARG A 100 10.03 -15.81 3.96
CA ARG A 100 10.90 -16.24 2.86
C ARG A 100 12.03 -15.24 2.59
N THR A 101 11.69 -13.96 2.48
CA THR A 101 12.65 -12.87 2.35
C THR A 101 13.58 -12.79 3.57
N LYS A 102 13.09 -13.04 4.79
CA LYS A 102 13.92 -13.19 6.00
C LYS A 102 14.95 -14.31 5.84
N ALA A 103 14.53 -15.51 5.43
CA ALA A 103 15.44 -16.65 5.25
C ALA A 103 16.56 -16.36 4.24
N ILE A 104 16.23 -15.69 3.13
CA ILE A 104 17.20 -15.24 2.12
C ILE A 104 18.18 -14.22 2.70
N ILE A 105 17.67 -13.19 3.37
CA ILE A 105 18.49 -12.10 3.93
C ILE A 105 19.38 -12.60 5.07
N GLU A 106 18.87 -13.48 5.94
CA GLU A 106 19.65 -14.08 7.03
C GLU A 106 20.72 -15.03 6.48
N THR A 107 20.46 -15.75 5.39
CA THR A 107 21.49 -16.54 4.68
C THR A 107 22.60 -15.65 4.11
N ALA A 108 22.24 -14.54 3.45
CA ALA A 108 23.21 -13.57 2.95
C ALA A 108 24.03 -12.92 4.08
N ALA A 109 23.39 -12.62 5.22
CA ALA A 109 24.05 -12.09 6.41
C ALA A 109 24.95 -13.13 7.10
N ALA A 110 24.56 -14.41 7.16
CA ALA A 110 25.35 -15.48 7.77
C ALA A 110 26.60 -15.87 6.97
N SER A 111 26.66 -15.53 5.67
CA SER A 111 27.83 -15.82 4.84
C SER A 111 29.11 -15.21 5.41
N ALA A 112 30.17 -16.03 5.48
CA ALA A 112 31.48 -15.63 6.00
C ALA A 112 32.33 -14.85 4.98
N LYS A 113 32.03 -14.97 3.68
CA LYS A 113 32.71 -14.28 2.58
C LYS A 113 31.71 -13.80 1.53
N PRO A 114 30.74 -12.93 1.90
CA PRO A 114 29.74 -12.45 0.96
C PRO A 114 30.38 -11.47 -0.04
N THR A 115 29.95 -11.54 -1.29
CA THR A 115 30.39 -10.65 -2.37
C THR A 115 29.17 -10.09 -3.12
N GLY A 116 29.35 -8.96 -3.81
CA GLY A 116 28.30 -8.35 -4.64
C GLY A 116 27.00 -8.07 -3.87
N GLU A 117 25.86 -8.41 -4.49
CA GLU A 117 24.51 -8.23 -3.94
C GLU A 117 24.37 -8.86 -2.53
N ALA A 118 24.93 -10.05 -2.30
CA ALA A 118 24.86 -10.73 -1.00
C ALA A 118 25.59 -9.95 0.11
N GLN A 119 26.68 -9.26 -0.23
CA GLN A 119 27.40 -8.39 0.71
C GLN A 119 26.58 -7.15 1.08
N GLN A 120 25.88 -6.56 0.11
CA GLN A 120 25.03 -5.39 0.31
C GLN A 120 23.80 -5.74 1.15
N ILE A 121 23.09 -6.81 0.77
CA ILE A 121 21.93 -7.37 1.48
C ILE A 121 22.30 -7.70 2.94
N GLY A 122 23.32 -8.54 3.13
CA GLY A 122 23.75 -8.98 4.46
C GLY A 122 24.33 -7.85 5.31
N GLY A 123 25.05 -6.90 4.69
CA GLY A 123 25.63 -5.75 5.38
C GLY A 123 24.58 -4.76 5.88
N LEU A 124 23.56 -4.48 5.06
CA LEU A 124 22.47 -3.56 5.43
C LEU A 124 21.63 -4.16 6.56
N TYR A 125 21.27 -5.45 6.45
CA TYR A 125 20.56 -6.16 7.51
C TYR A 125 21.34 -6.14 8.83
N LYS A 126 22.65 -6.46 8.80
CA LYS A 126 23.53 -6.38 9.99
C LYS A 126 23.51 -5.00 10.63
N SER A 127 23.64 -3.93 9.84
CA SER A 127 23.59 -2.56 10.36
C SER A 127 22.27 -2.21 11.05
N PHE A 128 21.15 -2.77 10.57
CA PHE A 128 19.85 -2.58 11.23
C PHE A 128 19.69 -3.42 12.49
N MET A 129 20.25 -4.64 12.51
CA MET A 129 20.10 -5.59 13.63
C MET A 129 21.05 -5.32 14.80
N ASP A 130 22.11 -4.53 14.63
CA ASP A 130 23.00 -4.12 15.72
C ASP A 130 22.34 -3.04 16.61
N GLU A 131 21.47 -3.49 17.53
CA GLU A 131 20.76 -2.61 18.46
C GLU A 131 21.73 -1.84 19.38
N ALA A 132 22.85 -2.46 19.75
CA ALA A 132 23.81 -1.90 20.69
C ALA A 132 24.62 -0.74 20.07
N ALA A 133 25.03 -0.87 18.81
CA ALA A 133 25.67 0.22 18.07
C ALA A 133 24.70 1.41 17.88
N VAL A 134 23.46 1.13 17.48
CA VAL A 134 22.43 2.17 17.27
C VAL A 134 22.08 2.89 18.57
N GLU A 135 21.90 2.18 19.68
CA GLU A 135 21.61 2.79 20.99
C GLU A 135 22.78 3.65 21.51
N LYS A 136 24.03 3.21 21.29
CA LYS A 136 25.24 3.99 21.64
C LYS A 136 25.38 5.28 20.81
N LEU A 137 24.89 5.28 19.57
CA LEU A 137 24.89 6.44 18.69
C LEU A 137 23.77 7.42 19.05
N ASP A 138 22.60 6.94 19.44
CA ASP A 138 21.45 7.78 19.80
C ASP A 138 21.14 8.84 18.72
N ALA A 139 21.01 10.12 19.08
CA ALA A 139 20.73 11.20 18.14
C ALA A 139 21.96 11.67 17.34
N LYS A 140 23.18 11.17 17.62
CA LYS A 140 24.42 11.68 17.01
C LYS A 140 24.43 11.67 15.47
N PRO A 141 23.84 10.68 14.76
CA PRO A 141 23.82 10.68 13.30
C PRO A 141 23.10 11.90 12.70
N LEU A 142 22.07 12.43 13.38
CA LEU A 142 21.32 13.62 12.94
C LEU A 142 22.13 14.92 12.95
N ALA A 143 23.30 14.95 13.60
CA ALA A 143 24.01 16.19 13.92
C ALA A 143 24.40 16.98 12.65
N GLY A 144 24.75 16.30 11.56
CA GLY A 144 25.07 16.93 10.27
C GLY A 144 23.87 17.62 9.65
N ASP A 145 22.74 16.91 9.57
CA ASP A 145 21.52 17.42 8.93
C ASP A 145 20.87 18.55 9.74
N LEU A 146 20.81 18.40 11.07
CA LEU A 146 20.33 19.47 11.96
C LEU A 146 21.24 20.71 11.94
N ALA A 147 22.55 20.56 11.74
CA ALA A 147 23.45 21.68 11.54
C ALA A 147 23.22 22.38 10.19
N ALA A 148 23.03 21.61 9.11
CA ALA A 148 22.70 22.16 7.79
C ALA A 148 21.37 22.92 7.79
N ILE A 149 20.33 22.37 8.44
CA ILE A 149 19.02 23.01 8.58
C ILE A 149 19.12 24.32 9.38
N LYS A 150 19.84 24.33 10.52
CA LYS A 150 20.06 25.55 11.33
C LYS A 150 20.86 26.61 10.57
N ALA A 151 21.78 26.20 9.70
CA ALA A 151 22.58 27.10 8.87
C ALA A 151 21.82 27.66 7.65
N ALA A 152 20.69 27.06 7.25
CA ALA A 152 19.86 27.51 6.15
C ALA A 152 19.04 28.77 6.53
N GLY A 153 19.72 29.92 6.63
CA GLY A 153 19.13 31.20 7.05
C GLY A 153 18.32 31.95 5.98
N THR A 154 18.14 31.38 4.78
CA THR A 154 17.35 31.98 3.70
C THR A 154 16.33 30.99 3.12
N ARG A 155 15.31 31.52 2.45
CA ARG A 155 14.28 30.71 1.77
C ARG A 155 14.91 29.83 0.69
N GLU A 156 15.87 30.34 -0.05
CA GLU A 156 16.58 29.61 -1.11
C GLU A 156 17.35 28.42 -0.53
N ALA A 157 18.02 28.61 0.62
CA ALA A 157 18.75 27.53 1.29
C ALA A 157 17.80 26.43 1.80
N ILE A 158 16.65 26.80 2.38
CA ILE A 158 15.64 25.82 2.84
C ILE A 158 14.97 25.11 1.66
N ALA A 159 14.61 25.83 0.59
CA ALA A 159 14.06 25.24 -0.62
C ALA A 159 15.05 24.24 -1.27
N GLN A 160 16.36 24.53 -1.23
CA GLN A 160 17.39 23.59 -1.66
C GLN A 160 17.46 22.34 -0.77
N LEU A 161 17.23 22.45 0.55
CA LEU A 161 17.12 21.27 1.43
C LEU A 161 15.86 20.44 1.14
N MET A 162 14.72 21.09 0.91
CA MET A 162 13.48 20.43 0.45
C MET A 162 13.64 19.76 -0.92
N GLY A 163 14.50 20.29 -1.79
CA GLY A 163 14.89 19.62 -3.03
C GLY A 163 15.75 18.38 -2.75
N ALA A 164 16.73 18.50 -1.86
CA ALA A 164 17.65 17.42 -1.54
C ALA A 164 16.99 16.21 -0.86
N SER A 165 15.84 16.39 -0.21
CA SER A 165 15.11 15.32 0.48
C SER A 165 14.45 14.28 -0.46
N GLN A 166 14.51 14.46 -1.78
CA GLN A 166 14.16 13.37 -2.72
C GLN A 166 15.14 12.18 -2.62
N GLY A 167 16.37 12.44 -2.16
CA GLY A 167 17.42 11.42 -1.98
C GLY A 167 18.04 11.38 -0.59
N ARG A 168 17.41 12.01 0.42
CA ARG A 168 17.91 12.17 1.81
C ARG A 168 16.77 12.32 2.80
N PHE A 169 17.02 12.21 4.10
CA PHE A 169 16.02 12.46 5.13
C PHE A 169 15.54 13.92 5.14
N GLY A 170 14.22 14.13 5.01
CA GLY A 170 13.58 15.43 5.14
C GLY A 170 12.24 15.53 4.43
N GLY A 171 11.52 16.60 4.72
CA GLY A 171 10.26 16.93 4.05
C GLY A 171 10.46 17.87 2.85
N ALA A 172 9.44 17.92 1.99
CA ALA A 172 9.27 18.98 1.00
C ALA A 172 7.79 19.43 0.97
N PHE A 173 7.56 20.71 0.67
CA PHE A 173 6.20 21.23 0.39
C PHE A 173 5.68 20.74 -0.97
N PHE A 174 6.59 20.34 -1.86
CA PHE A 174 6.32 19.82 -3.18
C PHE A 174 7.13 18.54 -3.38
N GLY A 175 6.44 17.40 -3.43
CA GLY A 175 7.04 16.09 -3.69
C GLY A 175 7.45 15.98 -5.16
N SER A 176 8.34 15.04 -5.50
CA SER A 176 8.66 14.76 -6.90
C SER A 176 8.93 13.29 -7.15
N TYR A 177 8.55 12.84 -8.33
CA TYR A 177 8.90 11.54 -8.86
C TYR A 177 9.11 11.64 -10.37
N ILE A 178 9.74 10.63 -10.95
CA ILE A 178 10.00 10.56 -12.39
C ILE A 178 9.20 9.39 -12.93
N TRP A 179 8.41 9.66 -13.97
CA TRP A 179 7.50 8.68 -14.55
C TRP A 179 7.36 8.90 -16.06
N GLN A 180 6.67 8.00 -16.75
CA GLN A 180 6.36 8.20 -18.15
C GLN A 180 5.44 9.42 -18.32
N ASP A 181 5.70 10.27 -19.32
CA ASP A 181 4.87 11.45 -19.59
C ASP A 181 3.51 11.02 -20.15
N ALA A 182 2.43 11.41 -19.47
CA ALA A 182 1.09 10.94 -19.78
C ALA A 182 0.61 11.31 -21.20
N LYS A 183 1.18 12.32 -21.88
CA LYS A 183 0.88 12.61 -23.31
C LYS A 183 2.07 12.40 -24.25
N ALA A 184 3.17 11.85 -23.73
CA ALA A 184 4.33 11.43 -24.50
C ALA A 184 4.91 10.13 -23.90
N PRO A 185 4.18 9.00 -23.96
CA PRO A 185 4.47 7.77 -23.19
C PRO A 185 5.83 7.11 -23.49
N THR A 186 6.54 7.56 -24.52
CA THR A 186 7.91 7.13 -24.87
C THR A 186 9.01 7.90 -24.13
N GLN A 187 8.66 8.94 -23.36
CA GLN A 187 9.58 9.82 -22.64
C GLN A 187 9.31 9.81 -21.14
N TYR A 188 10.36 10.00 -20.33
CA TYR A 188 10.21 10.29 -18.91
C TYR A 188 10.03 11.80 -18.66
N ALA A 189 9.19 12.14 -17.69
CA ALA A 189 8.98 13.50 -17.19
C ALA A 189 9.09 13.53 -15.66
N VAL A 190 9.43 14.70 -15.11
CA VAL A 190 9.29 14.98 -13.68
C VAL A 190 7.83 15.32 -13.41
N TYR A 191 7.23 14.61 -12.46
CA TYR A 191 5.95 14.98 -11.87
C TYR A 191 6.20 15.58 -10.49
N THR A 192 5.45 16.62 -10.14
CA THR A 192 5.46 17.20 -8.80
C THR A 192 4.03 17.39 -8.28
N SER A 193 3.84 17.08 -7.00
CA SER A 193 2.54 17.18 -6.33
C SER A 193 2.66 17.90 -4.98
N GLN A 194 1.52 18.37 -4.48
CA GLN A 194 1.40 19.00 -3.17
C GLN A 194 1.87 18.06 -2.05
N GLY A 195 2.61 18.60 -1.10
CA GLY A 195 3.09 17.91 0.10
C GLY A 195 2.95 18.81 1.33
N GLY A 196 3.96 18.80 2.21
CA GLY A 196 4.02 19.73 3.34
C GLY A 196 3.23 19.33 4.60
N LEU A 197 2.61 18.14 4.65
CA LEU A 197 1.80 17.66 5.78
C LEU A 197 2.45 16.45 6.47
N GLY A 198 2.37 16.36 7.81
CA GLY A 198 2.77 15.19 8.59
C GLY A 198 1.63 14.26 9.04
N LEU A 199 0.38 14.52 8.62
CA LEU A 199 -0.77 13.62 8.78
C LEU A 199 -1.22 13.05 7.43
N PRO A 200 -1.92 11.89 7.39
CA PRO A 200 -2.16 11.13 6.14
C PRO A 200 -2.94 11.87 5.05
N ASP A 201 -3.79 12.83 5.44
CA ASP A 201 -4.57 13.64 4.51
C ASP A 201 -4.89 15.02 5.11
N ARG A 202 -5.22 15.99 4.26
CA ARG A 202 -5.67 17.34 4.66
C ARG A 202 -6.83 17.31 5.66
N ASP A 203 -7.76 16.37 5.55
CA ASP A 203 -8.96 16.36 6.38
C ASP A 203 -8.66 16.02 7.86
N TYR A 204 -7.51 15.41 8.17
CA TYR A 204 -7.03 15.27 9.55
C TYR A 204 -6.73 16.62 10.24
N TYR A 205 -6.53 17.70 9.48
CA TYR A 205 -6.34 19.05 10.02
C TYR A 205 -7.64 19.85 10.11
N LEU A 206 -8.68 19.45 9.37
CA LEU A 206 -9.84 20.29 9.05
C LEU A 206 -11.17 19.72 9.57
N ASP A 207 -11.33 18.40 9.60
CA ASP A 207 -12.51 17.74 10.12
C ASP A 207 -12.41 17.57 11.65
N ALA A 208 -13.45 18.01 12.35
CA ALA A 208 -13.55 17.93 13.80
C ALA A 208 -13.46 16.48 14.33
N LYS A 209 -13.81 15.47 13.51
CA LYS A 209 -13.72 14.04 13.90
C LYS A 209 -12.29 13.54 14.11
N PHE A 210 -11.27 14.32 13.71
CA PHE A 210 -9.85 14.01 13.89
C PHE A 210 -9.13 14.97 14.85
N ALA A 211 -9.87 15.76 15.64
CA ALA A 211 -9.30 16.70 16.59
C ALA A 211 -8.37 16.02 17.62
N ASP A 212 -8.66 14.78 18.04
CA ASP A 212 -7.80 13.97 18.90
C ASP A 212 -6.45 13.65 18.22
N LYS A 213 -6.47 13.22 16.97
CA LYS A 213 -5.28 12.91 16.17
C LYS A 213 -4.44 14.15 15.92
N LYS A 214 -5.09 15.29 15.63
CA LYS A 214 -4.44 16.60 15.47
C LYS A 214 -3.73 17.06 16.76
N THR A 215 -4.37 16.89 17.92
CA THR A 215 -3.76 17.18 19.23
C THR A 215 -2.58 16.26 19.52
N ALA A 216 -2.73 14.95 19.27
CA ALA A 216 -1.65 13.98 19.47
C ALA A 216 -0.45 14.22 18.54
N TYR A 217 -0.70 14.64 17.29
CA TYR A 217 0.35 15.01 16.34
C TYR A 217 1.18 16.19 16.84
N ARG A 218 0.55 17.26 17.35
CA ARG A 218 1.29 18.39 17.92
C ARG A 218 2.13 18.00 19.16
N ALA A 219 1.65 17.07 19.97
CA ALA A 219 2.46 16.50 21.06
C ALA A 219 3.63 15.64 20.54
N TYR A 220 3.42 14.88 19.46
CA TYR A 220 4.44 14.10 18.79
C TYR A 220 5.56 14.98 18.18
N VAL A 221 5.21 16.03 17.46
CA VAL A 221 6.16 17.02 16.90
C VAL A 221 7.05 17.60 18.01
N ALA A 222 6.45 18.04 19.13
CA ALA A 222 7.19 18.55 20.28
C ALA A 222 8.13 17.50 20.90
N LYS A 223 7.67 16.25 21.04
CA LYS A 223 8.48 15.11 21.55
C LYS A 223 9.70 14.86 20.66
N MET A 224 9.51 14.80 19.34
CA MET A 224 10.59 14.55 18.38
C MET A 224 11.63 15.68 18.35
N LEU A 225 11.17 16.94 18.29
CA LEU A 225 12.03 18.12 18.34
C LEU A 225 12.80 18.22 19.67
N THR A 226 12.18 17.87 20.79
CA THR A 226 12.85 17.78 22.11
C THR A 226 13.96 16.73 22.09
N MET A 227 13.68 15.54 21.56
CA MET A 227 14.67 14.45 21.51
C MET A 227 15.87 14.76 20.60
N ALA A 228 15.65 15.55 19.54
CA ALA A 228 16.66 16.06 18.63
C ALA A 228 17.44 17.29 19.14
N GLY A 229 17.13 17.81 20.34
CA GLY A 229 17.78 19.01 20.88
C GLY A 229 17.47 20.29 20.08
N TRP A 230 16.25 20.42 19.56
CA TRP A 230 15.76 21.65 18.95
C TRP A 230 15.36 22.67 20.03
N ALA A 231 15.57 23.96 19.77
CA ALA A 231 15.24 25.02 20.72
C ALA A 231 13.73 25.32 20.71
N ASN A 232 13.15 25.56 21.90
CA ASN A 232 11.73 25.87 22.09
C ASN A 232 10.76 24.88 21.37
N PRO A 233 10.90 23.55 21.59
CA PRO A 233 10.21 22.53 20.81
C PRO A 233 8.68 22.63 20.87
N GLU A 234 8.12 23.10 22.00
CA GLU A 234 6.70 23.40 22.17
C GLU A 234 6.21 24.46 21.18
N LYS A 235 6.83 25.65 21.21
CA LYS A 235 6.50 26.76 20.29
C LYS A 235 6.72 26.36 18.83
N ALA A 236 7.76 25.58 18.56
CA ALA A 236 8.02 25.05 17.23
C ALA A 236 6.90 24.12 16.75
N ALA A 237 6.41 23.22 17.62
CA ALA A 237 5.29 22.33 17.30
C ALA A 237 3.97 23.08 17.06
N ASP A 238 3.68 24.12 17.84
CA ASP A 238 2.52 25.00 17.59
C ASP A 238 2.63 25.72 16.23
N SER A 239 3.82 26.20 15.89
CA SER A 239 4.09 26.90 14.62
C SER A 239 4.02 25.96 13.41
N ILE A 240 4.52 24.72 13.56
CA ILE A 240 4.41 23.65 12.56
C ILE A 240 2.94 23.26 12.36
N LEU A 241 2.17 23.02 13.43
CA LEU A 241 0.76 22.65 13.31
C LEU A 241 -0.06 23.74 12.61
N ALA A 242 0.22 25.02 12.91
CA ALA A 242 -0.43 26.15 12.25
C ALA A 242 -0.09 26.19 10.75
N LEU A 243 1.20 26.11 10.41
CA LEU A 243 1.69 26.04 9.03
C LEU A 243 1.05 24.89 8.24
N GLU A 244 1.07 23.67 8.78
CA GLU A 244 0.50 22.51 8.10
C GLU A 244 -1.03 22.59 8.00
N THR A 245 -1.71 23.25 8.95
CA THR A 245 -3.14 23.54 8.83
C THR A 245 -3.43 24.51 7.67
N GLU A 246 -2.61 25.54 7.46
CA GLU A 246 -2.75 26.42 6.30
C GLU A 246 -2.48 25.69 4.98
N ILE A 247 -1.47 24.80 4.93
CA ILE A 247 -1.19 23.96 3.77
C ILE A 247 -2.40 23.05 3.48
N ALA A 248 -2.97 22.39 4.49
CA ALA A 248 -4.15 21.53 4.34
C ALA A 248 -5.37 22.29 3.79
N GLN A 249 -5.56 23.56 4.19
CA GLN A 249 -6.61 24.42 3.63
C GLN A 249 -6.36 24.75 2.14
N ALA A 250 -5.10 24.87 1.73
CA ALA A 250 -4.70 25.12 0.34
C ALA A 250 -4.76 23.87 -0.55
N SER A 251 -4.51 22.69 0.03
CA SER A 251 -4.45 21.39 -0.64
C SER A 251 -5.77 20.97 -1.29
N TRP A 252 -5.66 20.35 -2.46
CA TRP A 252 -6.74 19.59 -3.13
C TRP A 252 -7.08 18.32 -2.34
N THR A 253 -8.34 17.87 -2.45
CA THR A 253 -8.81 16.58 -1.90
C THR A 253 -8.23 15.38 -2.64
N LYS A 254 -8.34 14.17 -2.08
CA LYS A 254 -7.94 12.93 -2.76
C LYS A 254 -8.77 12.64 -4.02
N VAL A 255 -10.05 13.04 -4.04
CA VAL A 255 -10.93 12.93 -5.22
C VAL A 255 -10.42 13.81 -6.37
N GLU A 256 -9.90 15.01 -6.07
CA GLU A 256 -9.31 15.90 -7.09
C GLU A 256 -7.91 15.43 -7.53
N GLN A 257 -7.07 14.98 -6.60
CA GLN A 257 -5.72 14.44 -6.88
C GLN A 257 -5.75 13.19 -7.78
N ARG A 258 -6.86 12.44 -7.82
CA ARG A 258 -6.97 11.21 -8.61
C ARG A 258 -7.40 11.41 -10.07
N ASP A 259 -7.73 12.64 -10.47
CA ASP A 259 -8.21 12.96 -11.82
C ASP A 259 -7.04 13.23 -12.78
N ALA A 260 -6.86 12.35 -13.77
CA ALA A 260 -5.73 12.39 -14.69
C ALA A 260 -5.68 13.66 -15.57
N ASP A 261 -6.83 14.26 -15.89
CA ASP A 261 -6.86 15.49 -16.70
C ASP A 261 -6.48 16.70 -15.86
N LYS A 262 -7.00 16.78 -14.63
CA LYS A 262 -6.72 17.90 -13.72
C LYS A 262 -5.29 17.92 -13.24
N THR A 263 -4.65 16.75 -13.15
CA THR A 263 -3.26 16.61 -12.66
C THR A 263 -2.19 16.70 -13.74
N TYR A 264 -2.57 16.68 -15.03
CA TYR A 264 -1.63 16.84 -16.13
C TYR A 264 -1.46 18.31 -16.55
N ASN A 265 -0.63 19.06 -15.80
CA ASN A 265 -0.31 20.45 -16.13
C ASN A 265 1.19 20.61 -16.47
N PRO A 266 1.61 20.32 -17.72
CA PRO A 266 3.00 20.50 -18.13
C PRO A 266 3.41 21.98 -18.15
N LYS A 267 4.61 22.25 -17.64
CA LYS A 267 5.25 23.57 -17.51
C LYS A 267 6.75 23.47 -17.75
N SER A 268 7.35 24.59 -18.11
CA SER A 268 8.76 24.89 -17.83
C SER A 268 8.94 25.32 -16.37
N PHE A 269 10.17 25.30 -15.86
CA PHE A 269 10.45 25.85 -14.51
C PHE A 269 10.18 27.36 -14.41
N ALA A 270 10.37 28.12 -15.49
CA ALA A 270 10.06 29.55 -15.53
C ALA A 270 8.55 29.83 -15.50
N GLU A 271 7.74 28.99 -16.16
CA GLU A 271 6.28 29.05 -16.03
C GLU A 271 5.79 28.63 -14.64
N LEU A 272 6.45 27.67 -13.99
CA LEU A 272 6.16 27.28 -12.62
C LEU A 272 6.46 28.42 -11.62
N GLU A 273 7.56 29.15 -11.80
CA GLU A 273 7.85 30.37 -11.03
C GLU A 273 6.78 31.46 -11.21
N THR A 274 6.23 31.57 -12.42
CA THR A 274 5.14 32.51 -12.73
C THR A 274 3.79 32.06 -12.15
N LEU A 275 3.51 30.75 -12.16
CA LEU A 275 2.29 30.14 -11.62
C LEU A 275 2.25 30.18 -10.08
N ALA A 276 3.39 29.93 -9.44
CA ALA A 276 3.51 29.77 -7.99
C ALA A 276 4.66 30.61 -7.43
N PRO A 277 4.58 31.95 -7.51
CA PRO A 277 5.62 32.83 -6.99
C PRO A 277 5.71 32.73 -5.46
N GLY A 278 6.90 32.97 -4.93
CA GLY A 278 7.17 32.96 -3.48
C GLY A 278 7.88 31.71 -2.96
N PHE A 279 7.95 30.63 -3.76
CA PHE A 279 8.82 29.48 -3.50
C PHE A 279 10.08 29.54 -4.40
N PRO A 280 11.30 29.36 -3.86
CA PRO A 280 12.54 29.38 -4.66
C PRO A 280 12.76 28.15 -5.55
N TRP A 281 12.00 28.04 -6.65
CA TRP A 281 11.97 26.87 -7.53
C TRP A 281 13.35 26.47 -8.11
N GLN A 282 14.20 27.41 -8.56
CA GLN A 282 15.56 27.03 -9.01
C GLN A 282 16.42 26.42 -7.89
N ALA A 283 16.31 26.91 -6.66
CA ALA A 283 17.09 26.40 -5.53
C ALA A 283 16.63 24.97 -5.16
N TRP A 284 15.32 24.75 -5.16
CA TRP A 284 14.73 23.42 -5.02
C TRP A 284 15.12 22.48 -6.17
N ARG A 285 15.02 22.91 -7.43
CA ARG A 285 15.43 22.14 -8.63
C ARG A 285 16.88 21.70 -8.54
N LYS A 286 17.76 22.59 -8.07
CA LYS A 286 19.18 22.29 -7.80
C LYS A 286 19.35 21.27 -6.68
N GLY A 287 18.62 21.41 -5.57
CA GLY A 287 18.62 20.43 -4.48
C GLY A 287 18.18 19.04 -4.94
N ALA A 288 17.09 18.98 -5.70
CA ALA A 288 16.54 17.76 -6.29
C ALA A 288 17.40 17.18 -7.43
N SER A 289 18.51 17.83 -7.81
CA SER A 289 19.36 17.42 -8.95
C SER A 289 18.61 17.37 -10.30
N LEU A 290 17.54 18.16 -10.44
CA LEU A 290 16.67 18.23 -11.63
C LEU A 290 17.09 19.35 -12.61
N THR A 291 18.35 19.80 -12.55
CA THR A 291 18.87 20.85 -13.46
C THR A 291 19.02 20.36 -14.90
N GLY A 292 19.02 19.05 -15.14
CA GLY A 292 19.13 18.44 -16.48
C GLY A 292 17.83 18.41 -17.31
N THR A 293 16.67 18.73 -16.72
CA THR A 293 15.39 18.85 -17.43
C THR A 293 14.77 20.20 -17.14
N ASP A 294 14.19 20.86 -18.15
CA ASP A 294 13.38 22.06 -17.94
C ASP A 294 11.87 21.79 -17.89
N ARG A 295 11.45 20.58 -18.30
CA ARG A 295 10.05 20.14 -18.29
C ARG A 295 9.67 19.54 -16.93
N ILE A 296 8.53 19.98 -16.41
CA ILE A 296 7.89 19.47 -15.19
C ILE A 296 6.36 19.40 -15.37
N ILE A 297 5.70 18.43 -14.77
CA ILE A 297 4.24 18.27 -14.74
C ILE A 297 3.76 18.59 -13.33
N VAL A 298 2.88 19.58 -13.20
CA VAL A 298 2.36 20.08 -11.92
C VAL A 298 1.01 19.43 -11.64
N GLY A 299 0.90 18.69 -10.52
CA GLY A 299 -0.33 18.01 -10.12
C GLY A 299 -1.47 18.98 -9.78
N GLU A 300 -1.27 19.86 -8.81
CA GLU A 300 -2.37 20.67 -8.24
C GLU A 300 -2.13 22.19 -8.39
N PRO A 301 -2.19 22.79 -9.61
CA PRO A 301 -1.76 24.17 -9.86
C PRO A 301 -2.25 25.22 -8.86
N SER A 302 -3.53 25.17 -8.46
CA SER A 302 -4.10 26.15 -7.54
C SER A 302 -3.73 25.90 -6.07
N ALA A 303 -3.33 24.67 -5.70
CA ALA A 303 -2.68 24.40 -4.43
C ALA A 303 -1.23 24.89 -4.45
N PHE A 304 -0.50 24.68 -5.55
CA PHE A 304 0.88 25.15 -5.74
C PHE A 304 1.00 26.67 -5.54
N THR A 305 0.14 27.47 -6.20
CA THR A 305 0.12 28.93 -6.02
C THR A 305 -0.09 29.33 -4.55
N LYS A 306 -1.01 28.68 -3.85
CA LYS A 306 -1.33 28.97 -2.44
C LYS A 306 -0.19 28.54 -1.50
N ILE A 307 0.34 27.33 -1.67
CA ILE A 307 1.40 26.76 -0.82
C ILE A 307 2.71 27.53 -1.01
N ALA A 308 3.03 28.00 -2.22
CA ALA A 308 4.17 28.88 -2.46
C ALA A 308 4.01 30.24 -1.74
N ALA A 309 2.80 30.81 -1.73
CA ALA A 309 2.51 32.03 -0.97
C ALA A 309 2.59 31.80 0.57
N ILE A 310 2.12 30.65 1.06
CA ILE A 310 2.26 30.23 2.47
C ILE A 310 3.75 30.14 2.84
N TYR A 311 4.55 29.44 2.03
CA TYR A 311 6.00 29.36 2.21
C TYR A 311 6.66 30.74 2.25
N ALA A 312 6.29 31.63 1.33
CA ALA A 312 6.83 32.98 1.26
C ALA A 312 6.61 33.78 2.56
N LYS A 313 5.40 33.77 3.13
CA LYS A 313 5.10 34.50 4.37
C LYS A 313 5.58 33.82 5.65
N THR A 314 5.88 32.52 5.62
CA THR A 314 6.28 31.76 6.82
C THR A 314 7.64 32.23 7.36
N PRO A 315 7.81 32.39 8.69
CA PRO A 315 9.11 32.72 9.29
C PRO A 315 10.17 31.64 9.02
N ILE A 316 11.42 32.07 8.79
CA ILE A 316 12.55 31.17 8.51
C ILE A 316 12.70 30.12 9.62
N GLU A 317 12.54 30.52 10.88
CA GLU A 317 12.67 29.67 12.05
C GLU A 317 11.59 28.58 12.09
N THR A 318 10.40 28.86 11.56
CA THR A 318 9.32 27.88 11.44
C THR A 318 9.59 26.90 10.30
N LEU A 319 10.10 27.37 9.15
CA LEU A 319 10.52 26.52 8.04
C LEU A 319 11.71 25.61 8.42
N GLN A 320 12.68 26.13 9.18
CA GLN A 320 13.78 25.33 9.74
C GLN A 320 13.28 24.28 10.74
N ALA A 321 12.39 24.66 11.66
CA ALA A 321 11.82 23.72 12.62
C ALA A 321 10.97 22.63 11.94
N TRP A 322 10.21 22.99 10.89
CA TRP A 322 9.45 22.07 10.06
C TRP A 322 10.39 21.06 9.39
N GLN A 323 11.44 21.52 8.71
CA GLN A 323 12.42 20.64 8.08
C GLN A 323 13.09 19.72 9.11
N ALA A 324 13.47 20.26 10.27
CA ALA A 324 14.08 19.49 11.35
C ALA A 324 13.15 18.41 11.91
N PHE A 325 11.86 18.71 12.11
CA PHE A 325 10.87 17.70 12.52
C PHE A 325 10.77 16.58 11.48
N HIS A 326 10.56 16.91 10.19
CA HIS A 326 10.37 15.91 9.13
C HIS A 326 11.64 15.06 8.89
N THR A 327 12.84 15.63 8.97
CA THR A 327 14.10 14.87 8.95
C THR A 327 14.19 13.90 10.14
N VAL A 328 13.82 14.35 11.35
CA VAL A 328 13.89 13.51 12.58
C VAL A 328 12.81 12.42 12.59
N ASP A 329 11.61 12.67 12.07
CA ASP A 329 10.54 11.67 11.94
C ASP A 329 10.93 10.55 10.98
N GLN A 330 11.40 10.89 9.76
CA GLN A 330 11.85 9.89 8.79
C GLN A 330 13.08 9.10 9.24
N ALA A 331 13.98 9.75 10.00
CA ALA A 331 15.15 9.10 10.58
C ALA A 331 14.82 8.19 11.78
N ALA A 332 13.70 8.44 12.48
CA ALA A 332 13.37 7.79 13.75
C ALA A 332 13.46 6.25 13.76
N PRO A 333 13.05 5.51 12.71
CA PRO A 333 13.18 4.05 12.67
C PRO A 333 14.63 3.51 12.69
N TYR A 334 15.62 4.39 12.48
CA TYR A 334 17.04 4.08 12.31
C TYR A 334 17.93 4.65 13.44
N LEU A 335 17.32 5.22 14.48
CA LEU A 335 17.98 5.79 15.66
C LEU A 335 17.76 4.91 16.90
N SER A 336 18.20 5.37 18.07
CA SER A 336 17.99 4.69 19.36
C SER A 336 16.52 4.41 19.67
N LYS A 337 16.30 3.49 20.60
CA LYS A 337 14.98 2.99 20.98
C LYS A 337 13.98 4.11 21.32
N ARG A 338 14.42 5.21 21.93
CA ARG A 338 13.53 6.35 22.28
C ARG A 338 12.90 7.04 21.07
N PHE A 339 13.59 7.13 19.94
CA PHE A 339 13.03 7.68 18.69
C PHE A 339 12.08 6.68 18.03
N VAL A 340 12.52 5.43 17.93
CA VAL A 340 11.72 4.32 17.37
C VAL A 340 10.40 4.18 18.12
N ASP A 341 10.43 4.15 19.45
CA ASP A 341 9.24 4.02 20.29
C ASP A 341 8.33 5.24 20.17
N ALA A 342 8.88 6.46 20.08
CA ALA A 342 8.07 7.66 19.91
C ALA A 342 7.34 7.71 18.56
N ASN A 343 8.04 7.35 17.47
CA ASN A 343 7.44 7.23 16.15
C ASN A 343 6.36 6.14 16.13
N PHE A 344 6.61 4.98 16.75
CA PHE A 344 5.61 3.92 16.87
C PHE A 344 4.39 4.29 17.75
N ASP A 345 4.59 5.00 18.86
CA ASP A 345 3.50 5.49 19.72
C ASP A 345 2.52 6.40 18.93
N PHE A 346 3.04 7.18 17.99
CA PHE A 346 2.22 8.03 17.13
C PHE A 346 1.72 7.27 15.88
N GLN A 347 2.62 6.95 14.94
CA GLN A 347 2.28 6.36 13.65
C GLN A 347 1.63 4.96 13.77
N GLY A 348 2.07 4.16 14.74
CA GLY A 348 1.52 2.84 15.01
C GLY A 348 0.25 2.91 15.86
N LYS A 349 0.40 3.21 17.16
CA LYS A 349 -0.71 3.13 18.13
C LYS A 349 -1.77 4.20 17.86
N THR A 350 -1.37 5.46 17.77
CA THR A 350 -2.32 6.59 17.73
C THR A 350 -3.04 6.70 16.38
N MET A 351 -2.34 6.48 15.26
CA MET A 351 -2.93 6.63 13.92
C MET A 351 -3.65 5.37 13.42
N SER A 352 -3.11 4.17 13.68
CA SER A 352 -3.64 2.91 13.14
C SER A 352 -4.20 1.93 14.19
N GLY A 353 -4.14 2.27 15.48
CA GLY A 353 -4.59 1.43 16.59
C GLY A 353 -3.70 0.22 16.88
N GLN A 354 -2.51 0.10 16.27
CA GLN A 354 -1.64 -1.06 16.40
C GLN A 354 -1.00 -1.16 17.80
N PRO A 355 -1.26 -2.21 18.61
CA PRO A 355 -0.78 -2.28 20.00
C PRO A 355 0.74 -2.39 20.19
N GLU A 356 1.40 -3.25 19.40
CA GLU A 356 2.82 -3.59 19.55
C GLU A 356 3.61 -3.29 18.27
N GLN A 357 4.90 -2.97 18.41
CA GLN A 357 5.74 -2.71 17.24
C GLN A 357 6.16 -4.03 16.59
N ARG A 358 6.17 -4.06 15.25
CA ARG A 358 6.73 -5.20 14.48
C ARG A 358 8.16 -5.52 14.96
N ALA A 359 8.41 -6.81 15.18
CA ALA A 359 9.70 -7.34 15.62
C ALA A 359 10.86 -6.78 14.78
N ARG A 360 12.04 -6.55 15.38
CA ARG A 360 13.14 -5.85 14.71
C ARG A 360 13.55 -6.51 13.39
N TRP A 361 13.59 -7.84 13.32
CA TRP A 361 13.85 -8.55 12.07
C TRP A 361 12.86 -8.20 10.96
N LYS A 362 11.54 -8.07 11.25
CA LYS A 362 10.52 -7.69 10.25
C LYS A 362 10.75 -6.29 9.69
N ARG A 363 11.25 -5.36 10.52
CA ARG A 363 11.61 -4.01 10.12
C ARG A 363 12.92 -3.99 9.31
N GLY A 364 13.91 -4.80 9.71
CA GLY A 364 15.17 -4.96 8.99
C GLY A 364 15.03 -5.61 7.62
N THR A 365 14.19 -6.64 7.48
CA THR A 365 13.87 -7.25 6.18
C THR A 365 13.09 -6.29 5.29
N GLY A 366 12.19 -5.48 5.87
CA GLY A 366 11.49 -4.40 5.17
C GLY A 366 12.44 -3.34 4.63
N LEU A 367 13.37 -2.85 5.45
CA LEU A 367 14.41 -1.90 5.01
C LEU A 367 15.20 -2.47 3.82
N VAL A 368 15.71 -3.70 3.94
CA VAL A 368 16.50 -4.33 2.88
C VAL A 368 15.67 -4.55 1.61
N GLY A 369 14.41 -5.01 1.75
CA GLY A 369 13.48 -5.19 0.63
C GLY A 369 13.13 -3.90 -0.10
N ASN A 370 13.02 -2.77 0.61
CA ASN A 370 12.76 -1.46 0.01
C ASN A 370 14.04 -0.84 -0.60
N SER A 371 15.22 -1.19 -0.07
CA SER A 371 16.51 -0.65 -0.51
C SER A 371 17.12 -1.36 -1.73
N LEU A 372 16.99 -2.69 -1.76
CA LEU A 372 17.67 -3.63 -2.66
C LEU A 372 16.66 -4.59 -3.31
N GLY A 373 15.44 -4.11 -3.56
CA GLY A 373 14.27 -4.95 -3.80
C GLY A 373 14.39 -5.92 -4.97
N GLU A 374 15.00 -5.52 -6.08
CA GLU A 374 15.27 -6.42 -7.21
C GLU A 374 16.34 -7.47 -6.88
N ALA A 375 17.41 -7.10 -6.18
CA ALA A 375 18.46 -8.05 -5.79
C ALA A 375 17.92 -9.12 -4.81
N VAL A 376 17.01 -8.72 -3.90
CA VAL A 376 16.24 -9.66 -3.06
C VAL A 376 15.27 -10.49 -3.89
N GLY A 377 14.56 -9.88 -4.84
CA GLY A 377 13.56 -10.52 -5.69
C GLY A 377 14.12 -11.60 -6.61
N LYS A 378 15.31 -11.37 -7.16
CA LYS A 378 16.12 -12.35 -7.92
C LYS A 378 16.36 -13.63 -7.12
N LEU A 379 16.78 -13.49 -5.86
CA LEU A 379 16.95 -14.62 -4.94
C LEU A 379 15.60 -15.25 -4.56
N TYR A 380 14.55 -14.44 -4.37
CA TYR A 380 13.20 -14.91 -4.05
C TYR A 380 12.64 -15.83 -5.13
N VAL A 381 12.68 -15.42 -6.40
CA VAL A 381 12.09 -16.25 -7.48
C VAL A 381 12.90 -17.50 -7.76
N THR A 382 14.23 -17.44 -7.63
CA THR A 382 15.09 -18.64 -7.69
C THR A 382 14.73 -19.67 -6.61
N ALA A 383 14.33 -19.23 -5.42
CA ALA A 383 14.00 -20.13 -4.31
C ALA A 383 12.52 -20.58 -4.28
N TYR A 384 11.60 -19.75 -4.77
CA TYR A 384 10.17 -19.88 -4.42
C TYR A 384 9.16 -19.75 -5.58
N PHE A 385 9.61 -19.51 -6.83
CA PHE A 385 8.69 -19.34 -7.97
C PHE A 385 9.07 -20.25 -9.16
N PRO A 386 8.50 -21.47 -9.25
CA PRO A 386 8.84 -22.43 -10.30
C PRO A 386 8.22 -22.05 -11.65
N ALA A 387 8.87 -22.46 -12.74
CA ALA A 387 8.45 -22.16 -14.11
C ALA A 387 7.03 -22.67 -14.46
N GLU A 388 6.58 -23.76 -13.85
CA GLU A 388 5.22 -24.29 -14.04
C GLU A 388 4.14 -23.30 -13.57
N SER A 389 4.36 -22.63 -12.43
CA SER A 389 3.44 -21.60 -11.93
C SER A 389 3.35 -20.41 -12.88
N LYS A 390 4.46 -20.03 -13.53
CA LYS A 390 4.47 -18.98 -14.56
C LYS A 390 3.62 -19.39 -15.77
N ALA A 391 3.84 -20.60 -16.31
CA ALA A 391 3.08 -21.11 -17.46
C ALA A 391 1.57 -21.26 -17.19
N LYS A 392 1.19 -21.74 -16.00
CA LYS A 392 -0.23 -21.79 -15.57
C LYS A 392 -0.84 -20.38 -15.49
N MET A 393 -0.07 -19.38 -15.03
CA MET A 393 -0.52 -17.99 -14.95
C MET A 393 -0.64 -17.32 -16.34
N GLU A 394 0.31 -17.56 -17.24
CA GLU A 394 0.28 -17.07 -18.62
C GLU A 394 -0.99 -17.56 -19.35
N LYS A 395 -1.36 -18.84 -19.18
CA LYS A 395 -2.62 -19.36 -19.71
C LYS A 395 -3.83 -18.62 -19.14
N LEU A 396 -3.88 -18.47 -17.82
CA LEU A 396 -5.02 -17.85 -17.13
C LEU A 396 -5.19 -16.39 -17.56
N VAL A 397 -4.12 -15.59 -17.65
CA VAL A 397 -4.19 -14.22 -18.20
C VAL A 397 -4.68 -14.22 -19.65
N GLY A 398 -4.26 -15.19 -20.47
CA GLY A 398 -4.78 -15.38 -21.83
C GLY A 398 -6.29 -15.61 -21.88
N ASP A 399 -6.83 -16.48 -21.01
CA ASP A 399 -8.27 -16.73 -20.90
C ASP A 399 -9.04 -15.45 -20.50
N LEU A 400 -8.49 -14.67 -19.56
CA LEU A 400 -9.04 -13.39 -19.07
C LEU A 400 -9.07 -12.31 -20.17
N LEU A 401 -8.03 -12.20 -20.99
CA LEU A 401 -8.01 -11.27 -22.13
C LEU A 401 -9.03 -11.65 -23.21
N VAL A 402 -9.23 -12.95 -23.46
CA VAL A 402 -10.28 -13.44 -24.37
C VAL A 402 -11.68 -13.13 -23.83
N ALA A 403 -11.90 -13.31 -22.52
CA ALA A 403 -13.15 -12.94 -21.87
C ALA A 403 -13.46 -11.44 -22.02
N MET A 404 -12.51 -10.55 -21.67
CA MET A 404 -12.70 -9.10 -21.81
C MET A 404 -12.97 -8.67 -23.26
N LYS A 405 -12.29 -9.29 -24.23
CA LYS A 405 -12.59 -9.08 -25.65
C LYS A 405 -14.06 -9.41 -25.97
N GLY A 406 -14.53 -10.59 -25.56
CA GLY A 406 -15.90 -11.03 -25.78
C GLY A 406 -16.95 -10.19 -25.05
N ARG A 407 -16.58 -9.54 -23.94
CA ARG A 407 -17.41 -8.56 -23.23
C ARG A 407 -17.57 -7.26 -24.02
N ILE A 408 -16.47 -6.61 -24.40
CA ILE A 408 -16.48 -5.35 -25.17
C ILE A 408 -17.30 -5.51 -26.47
N GLU A 409 -17.19 -6.64 -27.17
CA GLU A 409 -18.00 -6.95 -28.36
C GLU A 409 -19.51 -6.86 -28.08
N LYS A 410 -19.97 -7.35 -26.92
CA LYS A 410 -21.38 -7.49 -26.51
C LYS A 410 -21.97 -6.27 -25.78
N LEU A 411 -21.21 -5.21 -25.50
CA LEU A 411 -21.73 -4.04 -24.77
C LEU A 411 -22.80 -3.26 -25.57
N ASP A 412 -24.08 -3.44 -25.30
CA ASP A 412 -25.16 -2.74 -26.03
C ASP A 412 -25.15 -1.21 -25.85
N TRP A 413 -24.54 -0.73 -24.77
CA TRP A 413 -24.51 0.71 -24.46
C TRP A 413 -23.42 1.47 -25.23
N MET A 414 -22.39 0.82 -25.78
CA MET A 414 -21.22 1.46 -26.41
C MET A 414 -21.28 1.39 -27.95
N SER A 415 -20.93 2.49 -28.63
CA SER A 415 -20.89 2.56 -30.09
C SER A 415 -19.84 1.61 -30.72
N VAL A 416 -20.06 1.25 -31.99
CA VAL A 416 -19.13 0.40 -32.76
C VAL A 416 -17.72 1.01 -32.81
N GLU A 417 -17.60 2.33 -32.89
CA GLU A 417 -16.31 3.01 -32.96
C GLU A 417 -15.57 2.97 -31.62
N THR A 418 -16.22 3.31 -30.51
CA THR A 418 -15.59 3.24 -29.18
C THR A 418 -15.27 1.78 -28.80
N LYS A 419 -16.11 0.80 -29.19
CA LYS A 419 -15.76 -0.63 -29.11
C LYS A 419 -14.50 -0.97 -29.89
N ALA A 420 -14.37 -0.52 -31.13
CA ALA A 420 -13.17 -0.80 -31.95
C ALA A 420 -11.90 -0.21 -31.33
N ARG A 421 -11.99 0.99 -30.73
CA ARG A 421 -10.88 1.63 -30.00
C ARG A 421 -10.56 0.89 -28.69
N ALA A 422 -11.57 0.44 -27.94
CA ALA A 422 -11.40 -0.37 -26.73
C ALA A 422 -10.75 -1.74 -27.04
N GLN A 423 -11.16 -2.40 -28.14
CA GLN A 423 -10.51 -3.61 -28.64
C GLN A 423 -9.06 -3.37 -29.05
N LYS A 424 -8.78 -2.23 -29.72
CA LYS A 424 -7.41 -1.85 -30.07
C LYS A 424 -6.57 -1.65 -28.80
N LYS A 425 -7.08 -0.97 -27.78
CA LYS A 425 -6.40 -0.83 -26.48
C LYS A 425 -6.16 -2.18 -25.80
N LEU A 426 -7.17 -3.05 -25.74
CA LEU A 426 -7.03 -4.40 -25.18
C LEU A 426 -5.94 -5.21 -25.91
N SER A 427 -5.87 -5.09 -27.25
CA SER A 427 -4.88 -5.80 -28.07
C SER A 427 -3.42 -5.34 -27.89
N THR A 428 -3.18 -4.20 -27.22
CA THR A 428 -1.84 -3.68 -26.94
C THR A 428 -1.42 -3.83 -25.47
N PHE A 429 -2.20 -4.55 -24.65
CA PHE A 429 -1.81 -4.84 -23.26
C PHE A 429 -0.47 -5.59 -23.21
N THR A 430 0.48 -5.04 -22.45
CA THR A 430 1.71 -5.74 -22.08
C THR A 430 1.48 -6.54 -20.78
N VAL A 431 1.86 -7.81 -20.76
CA VAL A 431 1.65 -8.70 -19.60
C VAL A 431 2.99 -9.04 -18.96
N LYS A 432 3.13 -8.81 -17.65
CA LYS A 432 4.35 -9.07 -16.86
C LYS A 432 4.03 -10.01 -15.69
N ILE A 433 4.65 -11.19 -15.67
CA ILE A 433 4.32 -12.26 -14.70
C ILE A 433 5.59 -12.75 -13.97
N GLY A 434 5.54 -12.74 -12.64
CA GLY A 434 6.58 -13.23 -11.75
C GLY A 434 7.69 -12.23 -11.47
N TYR A 435 8.51 -11.91 -12.48
CA TYR A 435 9.76 -11.17 -12.33
C TYR A 435 10.24 -10.52 -13.64
N PRO A 436 11.09 -9.48 -13.58
CA PRO A 436 11.70 -8.87 -14.76
C PRO A 436 12.75 -9.79 -15.43
N ASP A 437 12.85 -9.70 -16.76
CA ASP A 437 13.87 -10.43 -17.53
C ASP A 437 15.28 -9.82 -17.38
N LYS A 438 15.37 -8.56 -16.95
CA LYS A 438 16.61 -7.80 -16.73
C LYS A 438 16.60 -7.21 -15.33
N TRP A 439 17.67 -7.45 -14.58
CA TRP A 439 17.83 -6.97 -13.21
C TRP A 439 18.63 -5.65 -13.18
N ARG A 440 18.26 -4.75 -12.28
CA ARG A 440 18.99 -3.52 -11.95
C ARG A 440 20.36 -3.81 -11.35
N ASP A 441 21.36 -3.04 -11.78
CA ASP A 441 22.70 -3.09 -11.20
C ASP A 441 22.77 -2.26 -9.91
N TYR A 442 23.31 -2.87 -8.85
CA TYR A 442 23.57 -2.24 -7.55
C TYR A 442 25.07 -2.03 -7.29
N SER A 443 25.98 -2.33 -8.23
CA SER A 443 27.44 -2.34 -8.03
C SER A 443 28.02 -1.05 -7.41
N ALA A 444 27.44 0.12 -7.73
CA ALA A 444 27.85 1.42 -7.22
C ALA A 444 27.44 1.68 -5.76
N LEU A 445 26.37 1.06 -5.26
CA LEU A 445 25.86 1.26 -3.90
C LEU A 445 26.83 0.66 -2.86
N LYS A 446 27.34 1.50 -1.94
CA LYS A 446 28.26 1.07 -0.89
C LYS A 446 27.56 1.01 0.46
N ILE A 447 27.58 -0.19 1.05
CA ILE A 447 26.98 -0.49 2.34
C ILE A 447 28.10 -0.70 3.37
N ASN A 448 28.00 -0.03 4.51
CA ASN A 448 28.88 -0.17 5.67
C ASN A 448 28.08 -0.85 6.80
N PRO A 449 28.42 -2.09 7.20
CA PRO A 449 27.69 -2.80 8.26
C PRO A 449 27.66 -2.11 9.63
N ALA A 450 28.53 -1.12 9.89
CA ALA A 450 28.62 -0.38 11.14
C ALA A 450 27.93 1.02 11.11
N ASP A 451 27.25 1.38 10.01
CA ASP A 451 26.67 2.71 9.80
C ASP A 451 25.26 2.61 9.19
N LEU A 452 24.27 2.36 10.05
CA LEU A 452 22.87 2.24 9.62
C LEU A 452 22.34 3.54 9.00
N TYR A 453 22.49 4.67 9.69
CA TYR A 453 21.95 5.95 9.25
C TYR A 453 22.53 6.36 7.88
N GLY A 454 23.86 6.31 7.74
CA GLY A 454 24.52 6.60 6.48
C GLY A 454 24.24 5.56 5.40
N ASN A 455 23.90 4.31 5.74
CA ASN A 455 23.41 3.35 4.74
C ASN A 455 22.08 3.79 4.14
N VAL A 456 21.12 4.26 4.96
CA VAL A 456 19.83 4.73 4.47
C VAL A 456 20.00 5.97 3.59
N GLU A 457 20.81 6.95 4.02
CA GLU A 457 21.19 8.10 3.20
C GLU A 457 21.82 7.69 1.85
N ARG A 458 22.76 6.73 1.85
CA ARG A 458 23.39 6.22 0.62
C ARG A 458 22.41 5.47 -0.29
N VAL A 459 21.47 4.72 0.27
CA VAL A 459 20.40 4.04 -0.47
C VAL A 459 19.47 5.06 -1.12
N ASN A 460 18.98 6.04 -0.36
CA ASN A 460 18.06 7.06 -0.85
C ASN A 460 18.70 7.87 -1.98
N ALA A 461 19.97 8.30 -1.80
CA ALA A 461 20.70 9.03 -2.82
C ALA A 461 20.96 8.17 -4.08
N PHE A 462 21.27 6.88 -3.92
CA PHE A 462 21.45 5.94 -5.04
C PHE A 462 20.15 5.69 -5.82
N ASN A 463 19.02 5.55 -5.12
CA ASN A 463 17.71 5.35 -5.74
C ASN A 463 17.24 6.62 -6.45
N TRP A 464 17.34 7.79 -5.82
CA TRP A 464 17.00 9.05 -6.48
C TRP A 464 17.89 9.34 -7.70
N ALA A 465 19.20 9.08 -7.59
CA ALA A 465 20.11 9.21 -8.74
C ALA A 465 19.75 8.24 -9.88
N TYR A 466 19.25 7.04 -9.59
CA TYR A 466 18.77 6.11 -10.61
C TYR A 466 17.56 6.68 -11.37
N GLU A 467 16.57 7.23 -10.66
CA GLU A 467 15.40 7.90 -11.26
C GLU A 467 15.80 9.13 -12.09
N VAL A 468 16.61 10.03 -11.54
CA VAL A 468 17.10 11.23 -12.27
C VAL A 468 17.86 10.84 -13.55
N ASN A 469 18.61 9.74 -13.52
CA ASN A 469 19.33 9.21 -14.68
C ASN A 469 18.41 8.62 -15.77
N LYS A 470 17.08 8.53 -15.58
CA LYS A 470 16.12 8.17 -16.64
C LYS A 470 15.77 9.35 -17.54
N LEU A 471 15.85 10.58 -17.03
CA LEU A 471 15.51 11.79 -17.79
C LEU A 471 16.39 11.93 -19.04
N GLY A 472 15.76 12.31 -20.16
CA GLY A 472 16.42 12.42 -21.46
C GLY A 472 16.73 11.08 -22.16
N LYS A 473 16.37 9.93 -21.56
CA LYS A 473 16.46 8.61 -22.19
C LYS A 473 15.08 8.11 -22.64
N PRO A 474 15.01 7.17 -23.60
CA PRO A 474 13.77 6.44 -23.90
C PRO A 474 13.28 5.66 -22.68
N VAL A 475 11.96 5.47 -22.58
CA VAL A 475 11.32 4.66 -21.53
C VAL A 475 11.75 3.19 -21.62
N ASP A 476 12.27 2.63 -20.52
CA ASP A 476 12.60 1.19 -20.42
C ASP A 476 11.30 0.40 -20.18
N ARG A 477 10.73 -0.17 -21.25
CA ARG A 477 9.52 -1.00 -21.15
C ARG A 477 9.72 -2.32 -20.40
N GLY A 478 10.97 -2.70 -20.10
CA GLY A 478 11.29 -3.84 -19.25
C GLY A 478 11.26 -3.55 -17.74
N GLU A 479 11.16 -2.28 -17.31
CA GLU A 479 11.14 -1.88 -15.90
C GLU A 479 9.84 -2.31 -15.19
N TRP A 480 9.90 -2.58 -13.88
CA TRP A 480 8.76 -2.99 -13.04
C TRP A 480 8.56 -2.00 -11.90
N GLY A 481 7.30 -1.61 -11.63
CA GLY A 481 6.92 -0.77 -10.49
C GLY A 481 6.85 -1.50 -9.14
N MET A 482 6.99 -2.84 -9.13
CA MET A 482 6.96 -3.67 -7.92
C MET A 482 7.99 -4.80 -7.99
N PHE A 483 8.59 -5.12 -6.85
CA PHE A 483 9.53 -6.24 -6.74
C PHE A 483 8.83 -7.61 -6.72
N PRO A 484 9.46 -8.70 -7.20
CA PRO A 484 8.85 -10.04 -7.26
C PRO A 484 8.28 -10.57 -5.93
N GLN A 485 8.87 -10.19 -4.79
CA GLN A 485 8.44 -10.58 -3.44
C GLN A 485 7.23 -9.79 -2.90
N THR A 486 6.75 -8.78 -3.63
CA THR A 486 5.59 -7.95 -3.25
C THR A 486 4.29 -8.72 -3.42
N VAL A 487 3.42 -8.67 -2.41
CA VAL A 487 2.09 -9.30 -2.46
C VAL A 487 1.07 -8.23 -2.86
N ASN A 488 1.03 -7.95 -4.17
CA ASN A 488 0.07 -7.04 -4.81
C ASN A 488 0.06 -7.30 -6.33
N ALA A 489 -0.74 -6.56 -7.10
CA ALA A 489 -0.65 -6.43 -8.56
C ALA A 489 -0.76 -4.94 -8.96
N TYR A 490 -0.57 -4.61 -10.24
CA TYR A 490 -0.86 -3.25 -10.75
C TYR A 490 -1.14 -3.20 -12.26
N TYR A 491 -1.92 -2.18 -12.67
CA TYR A 491 -2.00 -1.64 -14.02
C TYR A 491 -1.23 -0.31 -14.12
N ASN A 492 -0.47 -0.10 -15.21
CA ASN A 492 0.12 1.20 -15.53
C ASN A 492 -0.49 1.74 -16.84
N PRO A 493 -1.24 2.86 -16.80
CA PRO A 493 -1.94 3.40 -17.97
C PRO A 493 -1.00 3.88 -19.07
N THR A 494 0.10 4.56 -18.71
CA THR A 494 1.04 5.15 -19.67
C THR A 494 1.86 4.08 -20.42
N MET A 495 1.90 2.87 -19.88
CA MET A 495 2.56 1.71 -20.49
C MET A 495 1.57 0.73 -21.11
N ASN A 496 0.28 0.86 -20.78
CA ASN A 496 -0.78 -0.10 -21.03
C ASN A 496 -0.35 -1.54 -20.63
N GLU A 497 0.08 -1.71 -19.39
CA GLU A 497 0.60 -2.99 -18.89
C GLU A 497 -0.08 -3.45 -17.59
N ILE A 498 -0.21 -4.77 -17.43
CA ILE A 498 -0.68 -5.43 -16.21
C ILE A 498 0.43 -6.33 -15.65
N VAL A 499 0.66 -6.24 -14.33
CA VAL A 499 1.86 -6.78 -13.70
C VAL A 499 1.55 -7.54 -12.41
N PHE A 500 2.03 -8.80 -12.36
CA PHE A 500 1.76 -9.74 -11.29
C PHE A 500 3.08 -10.28 -10.69
N PRO A 501 3.64 -9.63 -9.66
CA PRO A 501 4.79 -10.13 -8.89
C PRO A 501 4.64 -11.58 -8.41
N ALA A 502 5.72 -12.34 -8.41
CA ALA A 502 5.72 -13.75 -8.02
C ALA A 502 5.04 -14.07 -6.69
N ALA A 503 5.08 -13.16 -5.71
CA ALA A 503 4.54 -13.42 -4.39
C ALA A 503 3.00 -13.35 -4.28
N ILE A 504 2.27 -12.69 -5.18
CA ILE A 504 0.78 -12.76 -5.20
C ILE A 504 0.27 -14.06 -5.82
N LEU A 505 1.12 -14.76 -6.60
CA LEU A 505 0.79 -15.97 -7.35
C LEU A 505 0.87 -17.23 -6.47
N GLN A 506 0.16 -17.20 -5.34
CA GLN A 506 0.22 -18.18 -4.26
C GLN A 506 -1.13 -18.30 -3.53
N PRO A 507 -1.36 -19.38 -2.75
CA PRO A 507 -2.55 -19.48 -1.91
C PRO A 507 -2.65 -18.29 -0.93
N PRO A 508 -3.83 -17.68 -0.73
CA PRO A 508 -5.16 -18.15 -1.16
C PRO A 508 -5.63 -17.66 -2.55
N PHE A 509 -4.81 -16.92 -3.30
CA PHE A 509 -5.18 -16.34 -4.59
C PHE A 509 -5.01 -17.35 -5.74
N PHE A 510 -3.88 -18.05 -5.75
CA PHE A 510 -3.54 -19.06 -6.75
C PHE A 510 -2.91 -20.30 -6.11
N ASP A 511 -3.59 -21.44 -6.18
CA ASP A 511 -3.01 -22.74 -5.87
C ASP A 511 -2.97 -23.57 -7.16
N PRO A 512 -1.79 -23.98 -7.66
CA PRO A 512 -1.66 -24.72 -8.91
C PRO A 512 -2.32 -26.11 -8.89
N ASP A 513 -2.75 -26.60 -7.72
CA ASP A 513 -3.43 -27.88 -7.51
C ASP A 513 -4.92 -27.74 -7.11
N ALA A 514 -5.46 -26.52 -6.97
CA ALA A 514 -6.86 -26.28 -6.58
C ALA A 514 -7.87 -26.46 -7.73
N ASP A 515 -9.16 -26.54 -7.38
CA ASP A 515 -10.26 -26.50 -8.35
C ASP A 515 -10.22 -25.17 -9.14
N PRO A 516 -10.31 -25.20 -10.48
CA PRO A 516 -10.19 -23.98 -11.29
C PRO A 516 -11.14 -22.86 -10.89
N ALA A 517 -12.37 -23.16 -10.42
CA ALA A 517 -13.32 -22.12 -10.04
C ALA A 517 -12.77 -21.22 -8.91
N ILE A 518 -12.02 -21.81 -7.96
CA ILE A 518 -11.34 -21.05 -6.90
C ILE A 518 -10.23 -20.16 -7.47
N ASN A 519 -9.41 -20.68 -8.39
CA ASN A 519 -8.33 -19.87 -9.00
C ASN A 519 -8.89 -18.73 -9.87
N TYR A 520 -9.96 -18.95 -10.63
CA TYR A 520 -10.62 -17.85 -11.36
C TYR A 520 -11.31 -16.86 -10.41
N GLY A 521 -11.97 -17.32 -9.34
CA GLY A 521 -12.57 -16.44 -8.34
C GLY A 521 -11.54 -15.63 -7.54
N GLY A 522 -10.37 -16.21 -7.27
CA GLY A 522 -9.25 -15.58 -6.59
C GLY A 522 -8.36 -14.77 -7.53
N ILE A 523 -7.23 -15.34 -7.98
CA ILE A 523 -6.27 -14.62 -8.84
C ILE A 523 -6.87 -14.19 -10.19
N GLY A 524 -7.85 -14.91 -10.73
CA GLY A 524 -8.54 -14.51 -11.95
C GLY A 524 -9.31 -13.19 -11.79
N ALA A 525 -9.99 -12.99 -10.67
CA ALA A 525 -10.66 -11.73 -10.36
C ALA A 525 -9.66 -10.58 -10.18
N VAL A 526 -8.49 -10.84 -9.57
CA VAL A 526 -7.39 -9.87 -9.48
C VAL A 526 -6.85 -9.51 -10.87
N ILE A 527 -6.63 -10.50 -11.75
CA ILE A 527 -6.17 -10.25 -13.12
C ILE A 527 -7.21 -9.48 -13.94
N GLY A 528 -8.49 -9.84 -13.80
CA GLY A 528 -9.60 -9.10 -14.41
C GLY A 528 -9.70 -7.67 -13.88
N HIS A 529 -9.38 -7.44 -12.60
CA HIS A 529 -9.35 -6.13 -11.96
C HIS A 529 -8.26 -5.24 -12.59
N GLU A 530 -7.03 -5.75 -12.75
CA GLU A 530 -5.96 -5.01 -13.47
C GLU A 530 -6.30 -4.77 -14.96
N ILE A 531 -7.02 -5.68 -15.61
CA ILE A 531 -7.51 -5.47 -16.98
C ILE A 531 -8.58 -4.36 -17.00
N SER A 532 -9.49 -4.36 -16.02
CA SER A 532 -10.57 -3.37 -15.86
C SER A 532 -10.03 -1.97 -15.57
N HIS A 533 -8.91 -1.84 -14.85
CA HIS A 533 -8.21 -0.55 -14.67
C HIS A 533 -7.80 0.12 -15.98
N GLY A 534 -7.55 -0.64 -17.06
CA GLY A 534 -7.35 -0.04 -18.39
C GLY A 534 -8.56 0.68 -18.96
N PHE A 535 -9.72 0.56 -18.33
CA PHE A 535 -10.98 1.12 -18.78
C PHE A 535 -11.79 1.78 -17.64
N ASP A 536 -11.23 1.95 -16.43
CA ASP A 536 -11.91 2.64 -15.32
C ASP A 536 -12.11 4.15 -15.58
N ASP A 537 -12.64 4.89 -14.59
CA ASP A 537 -12.95 6.31 -14.73
C ASP A 537 -11.78 7.21 -15.15
N GLN A 538 -10.54 6.77 -14.91
CA GLN A 538 -9.31 7.45 -15.36
C GLN A 538 -8.58 6.64 -16.44
N GLY A 539 -8.50 5.31 -16.32
CA GLY A 539 -7.89 4.43 -17.31
C GLY A 539 -8.52 4.56 -18.70
N ARG A 540 -9.83 4.81 -18.77
CA ARG A 540 -10.53 5.10 -20.04
C ARG A 540 -9.99 6.32 -20.79
N LYS A 541 -9.28 7.23 -20.10
CA LYS A 541 -8.72 8.46 -20.67
C LYS A 541 -7.36 8.25 -21.35
N TYR A 542 -6.77 7.06 -21.21
CA TYR A 542 -5.53 6.68 -21.87
C TYR A 542 -5.84 5.78 -23.07
N ASP A 543 -5.24 6.05 -24.22
CA ASP A 543 -5.44 5.30 -25.46
C ASP A 543 -4.65 3.97 -25.51
N ALA A 544 -4.58 3.37 -26.70
CA ALA A 544 -3.89 2.09 -26.93
C ALA A 544 -2.36 2.18 -26.88
N ASP A 545 -1.78 3.39 -26.99
CA ASP A 545 -0.35 3.64 -26.93
C ASP A 545 0.07 4.19 -25.55
N GLY A 546 -0.89 4.37 -24.64
CA GLY A 546 -0.69 4.91 -23.29
C GLY A 546 -0.74 6.43 -23.21
N SER A 547 -1.32 7.12 -24.20
CA SER A 547 -1.44 8.58 -24.19
C SER A 547 -2.78 9.05 -23.60
N LEU A 548 -2.74 10.01 -22.68
CA LEU A 548 -3.88 10.69 -22.05
C LEU A 548 -4.60 11.58 -23.08
N THR A 549 -5.56 10.97 -23.76
CA THR A 549 -6.30 11.51 -24.91
C THR A 549 -7.72 10.97 -24.86
N ASP A 550 -8.72 11.82 -25.03
CA ASP A 550 -10.10 11.34 -25.14
C ASP A 550 -10.30 10.61 -26.48
N TRP A 551 -10.52 9.31 -26.39
CA TRP A 551 -10.79 8.43 -27.53
C TRP A 551 -12.23 7.91 -27.54
N TRP A 552 -13.10 8.37 -26.65
CA TRP A 552 -14.49 7.95 -26.56
C TRP A 552 -15.40 8.83 -27.42
N GLN A 553 -16.56 8.29 -27.81
CA GLN A 553 -17.63 9.13 -28.34
C GLN A 553 -18.42 9.76 -27.18
N PRO A 554 -18.84 11.04 -27.25
CA PRO A 554 -19.45 11.74 -26.12
C PRO A 554 -20.69 11.04 -25.52
N GLN A 555 -21.52 10.43 -26.37
CA GLN A 555 -22.69 9.67 -25.93
C GLN A 555 -22.34 8.38 -25.17
N ASP A 556 -21.17 7.80 -25.39
CA ASP A 556 -20.73 6.60 -24.69
C ASP A 556 -20.07 6.97 -23.36
N ALA A 557 -19.30 8.06 -23.32
CA ALA A 557 -18.80 8.64 -22.07
C ALA A 557 -19.95 9.02 -21.13
N THR A 558 -21.01 9.67 -21.66
CA THR A 558 -22.22 10.03 -20.89
C THR A 558 -22.91 8.81 -20.26
N LYS A 559 -23.00 7.69 -20.98
CA LYS A 559 -23.62 6.44 -20.46
C LYS A 559 -22.74 5.77 -19.40
N PHE A 560 -21.43 5.75 -19.62
CA PHE A 560 -20.47 5.26 -18.63
C PHE A 560 -20.55 6.09 -17.33
N GLU A 561 -20.56 7.42 -17.43
CA GLU A 561 -20.67 8.34 -16.29
C GLU A 561 -21.99 8.18 -15.52
N ALA A 562 -23.09 7.82 -16.20
CA ALA A 562 -24.35 7.47 -15.53
C ALA A 562 -24.24 6.16 -14.72
N GLN A 563 -23.47 5.18 -15.17
CA GLN A 563 -23.22 3.92 -14.47
C GLN A 563 -22.24 4.10 -13.31
N THR A 564 -21.14 4.84 -13.50
CA THR A 564 -20.19 5.14 -12.42
C THR A 564 -20.85 5.95 -11.32
N LYS A 565 -21.66 6.98 -11.65
CA LYS A 565 -22.43 7.74 -10.64
C LYS A 565 -23.36 6.84 -9.81
N ARG A 566 -23.99 5.83 -10.43
CA ARG A 566 -24.81 4.83 -9.70
C ARG A 566 -23.95 3.96 -8.78
N LEU A 567 -22.77 3.52 -9.24
CA LEU A 567 -21.84 2.74 -8.43
C LEU A 567 -21.32 3.54 -7.23
N GLY A 568 -20.89 4.78 -7.45
CA GLY A 568 -20.47 5.69 -6.39
C GLY A 568 -21.58 5.95 -5.36
N ALA A 569 -22.83 6.08 -5.81
CA ALA A 569 -23.98 6.20 -4.90
C ALA A 569 -24.25 4.92 -4.09
N GLN A 570 -24.12 3.73 -4.68
CA GLN A 570 -24.21 2.47 -3.93
C GLN A 570 -23.12 2.37 -2.86
N TYR A 571 -21.85 2.63 -3.22
CA TYR A 571 -20.74 2.54 -2.29
C TYR A 571 -20.78 3.63 -1.21
N SER A 572 -21.24 4.85 -1.54
CA SER A 572 -21.38 5.94 -0.55
C SER A 572 -22.47 5.69 0.50
N ALA A 573 -23.35 4.71 0.29
CA ALA A 573 -24.30 4.25 1.29
C ALA A 573 -23.72 3.19 2.25
N PHE A 574 -22.48 2.73 2.05
CA PHE A 574 -21.83 1.75 2.92
C PHE A 574 -21.17 2.42 4.13
N GLU A 575 -21.55 1.96 5.32
CA GLU A 575 -21.12 2.49 6.61
C GLU A 575 -20.20 1.48 7.35
N PRO A 576 -18.88 1.46 7.09
CA PRO A 576 -17.93 0.57 7.76
C PRO A 576 -17.83 0.75 9.29
N LEU A 577 -18.13 1.95 9.80
CA LEU A 577 -18.26 2.25 11.23
C LEU A 577 -19.38 3.28 11.42
N PRO A 578 -20.08 3.32 12.56
CA PRO A 578 -21.16 4.29 12.79
C PRO A 578 -20.74 5.75 12.51
N GLY A 579 -21.49 6.42 11.63
CA GLY A 579 -21.24 7.79 11.15
C GLY A 579 -20.16 7.92 10.07
N LEU A 580 -19.42 6.86 9.74
CA LEU A 580 -18.33 6.86 8.77
C LEU A 580 -18.75 6.08 7.52
N HIS A 581 -18.94 6.80 6.41
CA HIS A 581 -19.35 6.23 5.12
C HIS A 581 -18.16 6.15 4.16
N VAL A 582 -18.14 5.15 3.28
CA VAL A 582 -17.16 5.05 2.18
C VAL A 582 -17.33 6.25 1.25
N ASN A 583 -16.22 6.81 0.75
CA ASN A 583 -16.26 7.85 -0.27
C ASN A 583 -16.32 7.19 -1.67
N GLY A 584 -17.52 7.10 -2.25
CA GLY A 584 -17.73 6.45 -3.55
C GLY A 584 -17.01 7.12 -4.73
N ASP A 585 -16.76 8.43 -4.66
CA ASP A 585 -16.01 9.17 -5.70
C ASP A 585 -14.51 8.94 -5.59
N LEU A 586 -13.97 8.82 -4.37
CA LEU A 586 -12.58 8.43 -4.12
C LEU A 586 -12.32 6.99 -4.57
N THR A 587 -13.25 6.09 -4.25
CA THR A 587 -13.10 4.64 -4.48
C THR A 587 -13.54 4.17 -5.87
N MET A 588 -13.86 5.10 -6.77
CA MET A 588 -14.51 4.79 -8.06
C MET A 588 -13.71 3.79 -8.92
N GLY A 589 -12.42 4.04 -9.13
CA GLY A 589 -11.57 3.20 -9.98
C GLY A 589 -11.51 1.77 -9.48
N GLU A 590 -11.30 1.59 -8.18
CA GLU A 590 -11.24 0.30 -7.50
C GLU A 590 -12.56 -0.47 -7.54
N ASN A 591 -13.69 0.24 -7.37
CA ASN A 591 -15.02 -0.38 -7.42
C ASN A 591 -15.38 -0.82 -8.86
N ILE A 592 -14.94 -0.07 -9.88
CA ILE A 592 -15.05 -0.48 -11.30
C ILE A 592 -14.09 -1.65 -11.59
N GLY A 593 -12.89 -1.60 -11.01
CA GLY A 593 -11.90 -2.67 -11.03
C GLY A 593 -12.49 -3.99 -10.53
N ASP A 594 -13.06 -4.00 -9.32
CA ASP A 594 -13.66 -5.19 -8.71
C ASP A 594 -14.85 -5.73 -9.52
N LEU A 595 -15.76 -4.85 -9.96
CA LEU A 595 -16.94 -5.26 -10.73
C LEU A 595 -16.56 -5.79 -12.12
N GLY A 596 -15.64 -5.13 -12.82
CA GLY A 596 -15.10 -5.65 -14.09
C GLY A 596 -14.35 -6.96 -13.86
N GLY A 597 -13.50 -7.02 -12.83
CA GLY A 597 -12.65 -8.15 -12.54
C GLY A 597 -13.40 -9.44 -12.25
N ILE A 598 -14.43 -9.39 -11.41
CA ILE A 598 -15.26 -10.57 -11.14
C ILE A 598 -16.04 -11.03 -12.39
N LEU A 599 -16.51 -10.10 -13.23
CA LEU A 599 -17.28 -10.41 -14.44
C LEU A 599 -16.39 -11.04 -15.53
N ILE A 600 -15.22 -10.46 -15.79
CA ILE A 600 -14.23 -10.98 -16.75
C ILE A 600 -13.74 -12.36 -16.28
N ALA A 601 -13.49 -12.54 -14.98
CA ALA A 601 -13.02 -13.80 -14.41
C ALA A 601 -14.07 -14.92 -14.44
N LEU A 602 -15.36 -14.59 -14.24
CA LEU A 602 -16.45 -15.56 -14.37
C LEU A 602 -16.62 -16.03 -15.83
N ASP A 603 -16.60 -15.08 -16.78
CA ASP A 603 -16.67 -15.42 -18.20
C ASP A 603 -15.45 -16.26 -18.64
N ALA A 604 -14.25 -15.93 -18.15
CA ALA A 604 -13.04 -16.73 -18.39
C ALA A 604 -13.12 -18.13 -17.78
N TYR A 605 -13.68 -18.27 -16.57
CA TYR A 605 -13.95 -19.57 -15.96
C TYR A 605 -14.89 -20.40 -16.84
N HIS A 606 -16.02 -19.84 -17.28
CA HIS A 606 -16.97 -20.54 -18.16
C HIS A 606 -16.36 -20.92 -19.51
N LEU A 607 -15.55 -20.05 -20.11
CA LEU A 607 -14.78 -20.36 -21.33
C LEU A 607 -13.81 -21.54 -21.10
N SER A 608 -13.15 -21.60 -19.94
CA SER A 608 -12.19 -22.66 -19.61
C SER A 608 -12.80 -24.05 -19.53
N LEU A 609 -14.12 -24.16 -19.31
CA LEU A 609 -14.85 -25.43 -19.29
C LEU A 609 -15.05 -26.03 -20.69
N GLY A 610 -14.83 -25.25 -21.77
CA GLY A 610 -14.96 -25.72 -23.15
C GLY A 610 -16.36 -26.25 -23.49
N GLY A 611 -17.41 -25.65 -22.91
CA GLY A 611 -18.81 -26.06 -23.08
C GLY A 611 -19.23 -27.30 -22.28
N LYS A 612 -18.36 -27.85 -21.43
CA LYS A 612 -18.71 -28.95 -20.51
C LYS A 612 -19.33 -28.39 -19.22
N PRO A 613 -20.22 -29.12 -18.53
CA PRO A 613 -20.67 -28.74 -17.20
C PRO A 613 -19.49 -28.76 -16.21
N ALA A 614 -19.42 -27.78 -15.32
CA ALA A 614 -18.49 -27.79 -14.20
C ALA A 614 -18.79 -28.97 -13.25
N PRO A 615 -17.77 -29.62 -12.67
CA PRO A 615 -17.99 -30.64 -11.65
C PRO A 615 -18.66 -30.03 -10.41
N VAL A 616 -19.52 -30.78 -9.75
CA VAL A 616 -20.06 -30.44 -8.42
C VAL A 616 -19.12 -31.03 -7.37
N ILE A 617 -18.65 -30.20 -6.43
CA ILE A 617 -17.69 -30.59 -5.38
C ILE A 617 -18.28 -30.16 -4.03
N ASP A 618 -18.33 -31.07 -3.05
CA ASP A 618 -18.96 -30.87 -1.73
C ASP A 618 -20.39 -30.30 -1.77
N GLY A 619 -21.15 -30.66 -2.81
CA GLY A 619 -22.51 -30.20 -3.06
C GLY A 619 -22.62 -28.80 -3.68
N LEU A 620 -21.51 -28.17 -4.04
CA LEU A 620 -21.44 -26.82 -4.62
C LEU A 620 -21.20 -26.86 -6.13
N THR A 621 -21.92 -26.02 -6.88
CA THR A 621 -21.70 -25.83 -8.33
C THR A 621 -20.38 -25.12 -8.62
N GLY A 622 -19.94 -25.09 -9.89
CA GLY A 622 -18.77 -24.33 -10.31
C GLY A 622 -18.87 -22.85 -9.91
N ASP A 623 -19.97 -22.20 -10.29
CA ASP A 623 -20.21 -20.78 -10.02
C ASP A 623 -20.29 -20.47 -8.52
N GLN A 624 -20.92 -21.35 -7.73
CA GLN A 624 -20.89 -21.23 -6.27
C GLN A 624 -19.46 -21.25 -5.72
N ARG A 625 -18.60 -22.17 -6.19
CA ARG A 625 -17.19 -22.21 -5.78
C ARG A 625 -16.42 -20.99 -6.27
N PHE A 626 -16.70 -20.48 -7.47
CA PHE A 626 -16.11 -19.23 -7.98
C PHE A 626 -16.39 -18.05 -7.04
N PHE A 627 -17.64 -17.81 -6.66
CA PHE A 627 -17.99 -16.72 -5.73
C PHE A 627 -17.41 -16.92 -4.32
N LEU A 628 -17.21 -18.17 -3.88
CA LEU A 628 -16.50 -18.47 -2.64
C LEU A 628 -14.99 -18.16 -2.74
N GLY A 629 -14.36 -18.43 -3.89
CA GLY A 629 -12.96 -18.05 -4.16
C GLY A 629 -12.77 -16.54 -4.13
N PHE A 630 -13.70 -15.78 -4.72
CA PHE A 630 -13.70 -14.32 -4.66
C PHE A 630 -13.85 -13.79 -3.23
N ALA A 631 -14.80 -14.31 -2.45
CA ALA A 631 -14.94 -13.92 -1.05
C ALA A 631 -13.72 -14.33 -0.18
N GLN A 632 -13.01 -15.40 -0.54
CA GLN A 632 -11.84 -15.89 0.20
C GLN A 632 -10.66 -14.92 0.19
N ILE A 633 -10.39 -14.25 -0.93
CA ILE A 633 -9.26 -13.31 -1.02
C ILE A 633 -9.49 -12.01 -0.23
N TRP A 634 -10.75 -11.67 0.07
CA TRP A 634 -11.14 -10.47 0.83
C TRP A 634 -11.35 -10.70 2.34
N ARG A 635 -11.12 -11.92 2.84
CA ARG A 635 -11.18 -12.29 4.27
C ARG A 635 -10.20 -11.44 5.10
N SER A 636 -10.67 -10.33 5.68
CA SER A 636 -9.86 -9.45 6.53
C SER A 636 -10.67 -8.84 7.68
N LYS A 637 -9.97 -8.51 8.78
CA LYS A 637 -10.40 -7.62 9.86
C LYS A 637 -9.45 -6.44 9.99
N TYR A 638 -10.00 -5.32 10.44
CA TYR A 638 -9.28 -4.07 10.68
C TYR A 638 -9.58 -3.57 12.10
N ARG A 639 -8.70 -2.75 12.66
CA ARG A 639 -8.98 -1.93 13.84
C ARG A 639 -9.70 -0.65 13.40
N ASP A 640 -10.58 -0.12 14.24
CA ASP A 640 -11.43 1.03 13.89
C ASP A 640 -10.63 2.26 13.39
N ASP A 641 -9.49 2.56 14.02
CA ASP A 641 -8.64 3.68 13.61
C ASP A 641 -7.97 3.44 12.24
N ALA A 642 -7.67 2.18 11.89
CA ALA A 642 -7.20 1.82 10.56
C ALA A 642 -8.31 1.97 9.50
N ILE A 643 -9.57 1.67 9.83
CA ILE A 643 -10.72 1.92 8.95
C ILE A 643 -10.94 3.43 8.74
N LYS A 644 -10.86 4.24 9.81
CA LYS A 644 -10.97 5.71 9.70
C LYS A 644 -9.89 6.28 8.79
N GLN A 645 -8.65 5.78 8.90
CA GLN A 645 -7.56 6.17 8.02
C GLN A 645 -7.81 5.73 6.58
N GLN A 646 -8.25 4.48 6.37
CA GLN A 646 -8.55 3.94 5.04
C GLN A 646 -9.59 4.80 4.31
N VAL A 647 -10.77 5.00 4.91
CA VAL A 647 -11.91 5.69 4.29
C VAL A 647 -11.61 7.13 3.84
N VAL A 648 -10.63 7.80 4.45
CA VAL A 648 -10.24 9.18 4.11
C VAL A 648 -9.15 9.26 3.03
N SER A 649 -8.29 8.25 2.92
CA SER A 649 -7.01 8.39 2.18
C SER A 649 -6.69 7.26 1.18
N ASP A 650 -7.36 6.12 1.27
CA ASP A 650 -7.18 4.96 0.41
C ASP A 650 -8.23 4.95 -0.72
N PRO A 651 -7.86 4.82 -2.01
CA PRO A 651 -8.83 4.59 -3.08
C PRO A 651 -9.54 3.23 -2.98
N HIS A 652 -9.08 2.29 -2.16
CA HIS A 652 -9.78 1.02 -1.99
C HIS A 652 -10.92 1.10 -0.99
N SER A 653 -12.10 0.60 -1.38
CA SER A 653 -13.17 0.28 -0.44
C SER A 653 -12.70 -0.74 0.63
N PRO A 654 -13.17 -0.66 1.89
CA PRO A 654 -12.90 -1.68 2.90
C PRO A 654 -13.29 -3.08 2.41
N THR A 655 -12.48 -4.11 2.72
CA THR A 655 -12.55 -5.41 2.01
C THR A 655 -13.91 -6.12 2.10
N TYR A 656 -14.65 -5.91 3.20
CA TYR A 656 -16.03 -6.38 3.34
C TYR A 656 -16.91 -5.87 2.19
N PHE A 657 -16.80 -4.58 1.86
CA PHE A 657 -17.56 -3.96 0.77
C PHE A 657 -17.03 -4.28 -0.63
N ARG A 658 -15.73 -4.58 -0.77
CA ARG A 658 -15.18 -5.16 -2.04
C ARG A 658 -15.82 -6.50 -2.39
N THR A 659 -16.24 -7.29 -1.40
CA THR A 659 -17.07 -8.48 -1.64
C THR A 659 -18.55 -8.12 -1.78
N TYR A 660 -19.13 -7.46 -0.78
CA TYR A 660 -20.57 -7.18 -0.67
C TYR A 660 -21.10 -6.32 -1.84
N GLY A 661 -20.46 -5.18 -2.10
CA GLY A 661 -20.87 -4.20 -3.11
C GLY A 661 -20.65 -4.65 -4.55
N THR A 662 -19.73 -5.60 -4.75
CA THR A 662 -19.43 -6.19 -6.04
C THR A 662 -20.46 -7.25 -6.43
N VAL A 663 -20.70 -8.26 -5.59
CA VAL A 663 -21.56 -9.40 -5.96
C VAL A 663 -23.03 -9.01 -6.16
N GLN A 664 -23.53 -7.99 -5.46
CA GLN A 664 -24.90 -7.49 -5.64
C GLN A 664 -25.19 -6.94 -7.06
N ASN A 665 -24.15 -6.63 -7.86
CA ASN A 665 -24.26 -6.17 -9.25
C ASN A 665 -24.04 -7.28 -10.29
N VAL A 666 -23.77 -8.52 -9.87
CA VAL A 666 -23.48 -9.67 -10.77
C VAL A 666 -24.69 -10.60 -10.86
N ASP A 667 -25.37 -10.65 -12.02
CA ASP A 667 -26.58 -11.46 -12.18
C ASP A 667 -26.38 -12.95 -11.82
N ALA A 668 -25.27 -13.55 -12.28
CA ALA A 668 -24.96 -14.96 -12.01
C ALA A 668 -24.78 -15.29 -10.51
N TRP A 669 -24.53 -14.29 -9.65
CA TRP A 669 -24.52 -14.49 -8.19
C TRP A 669 -25.94 -14.73 -7.64
N TYR A 670 -26.94 -14.06 -8.21
CA TYR A 670 -28.35 -14.28 -7.85
C TYR A 670 -28.79 -15.69 -8.25
N ASP A 671 -28.40 -16.15 -9.44
CA ASP A 671 -28.71 -17.50 -9.93
C ASP A 671 -27.97 -18.58 -9.13
N ALA A 672 -26.68 -18.38 -8.84
CA ALA A 672 -25.87 -19.32 -8.06
C ALA A 672 -26.37 -19.53 -6.62
N TRP A 673 -27.04 -18.53 -6.02
CA TRP A 673 -27.45 -18.57 -4.61
C TRP A 673 -28.95 -18.40 -4.35
N GLY A 674 -29.78 -18.29 -5.40
CA GLY A 674 -31.25 -18.17 -5.28
C GLY A 674 -31.73 -16.88 -4.61
N VAL A 675 -31.02 -15.77 -4.85
CA VAL A 675 -31.28 -14.47 -4.23
C VAL A 675 -32.47 -13.78 -4.90
N LYS A 676 -33.44 -13.31 -4.10
CA LYS A 676 -34.77 -12.87 -4.59
C LYS A 676 -35.26 -11.61 -3.87
N PRO A 677 -36.32 -10.93 -4.38
CA PRO A 677 -36.93 -9.81 -3.70
C PRO A 677 -37.28 -10.13 -2.23
N GLY A 678 -36.83 -9.27 -1.32
CA GLY A 678 -37.00 -9.43 0.13
C GLY A 678 -35.76 -9.93 0.88
N ASP A 679 -34.77 -10.50 0.19
CA ASP A 679 -33.43 -10.73 0.77
C ASP A 679 -32.67 -9.39 0.85
N LYS A 680 -31.86 -9.14 1.89
CA LYS A 680 -31.30 -7.79 2.18
C LYS A 680 -30.36 -7.22 1.11
N MET A 681 -29.58 -8.08 0.44
CA MET A 681 -28.65 -7.69 -0.62
C MET A 681 -29.32 -7.60 -2.00
N TYR A 682 -30.65 -7.79 -2.09
CA TYR A 682 -31.34 -7.80 -3.37
C TYR A 682 -31.40 -6.41 -4.01
N VAL A 683 -30.64 -6.23 -5.09
CA VAL A 683 -30.80 -5.10 -6.01
C VAL A 683 -31.64 -5.56 -7.21
N LYS A 684 -32.61 -4.74 -7.62
CA LYS A 684 -33.45 -5.05 -8.79
C LYS A 684 -32.60 -5.10 -10.08
N PRO A 685 -32.94 -5.93 -11.08
CA PRO A 685 -32.15 -6.08 -12.31
C PRO A 685 -31.80 -4.76 -13.03
N GLU A 686 -32.72 -3.79 -13.01
CA GLU A 686 -32.57 -2.43 -13.56
C GLU A 686 -31.68 -1.49 -12.72
N ASP A 687 -31.62 -1.74 -11.41
CA ASP A 687 -30.86 -0.96 -10.41
C ASP A 687 -29.42 -1.51 -10.21
N ARG A 688 -29.10 -2.70 -10.75
CA ARG A 688 -27.74 -3.25 -10.85
C ARG A 688 -26.89 -2.46 -11.84
N VAL A 689 -25.68 -2.07 -11.42
CA VAL A 689 -24.71 -1.34 -12.25
C VAL A 689 -24.13 -2.28 -13.32
N ARG A 690 -24.01 -1.79 -14.55
CA ARG A 690 -23.49 -2.54 -15.70
C ARG A 690 -22.52 -1.66 -16.48
N ILE A 691 -21.24 -2.02 -16.45
CA ILE A 691 -20.16 -1.26 -17.09
C ILE A 691 -19.49 -2.13 -18.16
N TRP A 692 -18.63 -3.06 -17.73
CA TRP A 692 -17.90 -4.01 -18.58
C TRP A 692 -18.67 -5.30 -18.81
#